data_AF-A0A955KEL5-F1
#
_entry.id   AF-A0A955KEL5-F1
#
_cell.length_a   1.000
_cell.length_b   1.000
_cell.length_c   1.000
_cell.angle_alpha   90.00
_cell.angle_beta   90.00
_cell.angle_gamma   90.00
#
_symmetry.space_group_name_H-M   'P 1'
#
loop_
_entity.id
_entity.type
_entity.pdbx_description
1 polymer ?
#
loop_
_entity_poly.entity_id
_entity_poly.type
_entity_poly.pdbx_seq_one_letter_code
_entity_poly.pdbx_strand_id
1 'polypeptide(L)'
;MEHNHSQKKTFKIVGMTCASCAQTVEKAISKVPGVKTAGVNFATNEATVEYDQSSVDGMVITEAVQATGYKLVDRSLMDGEFKVIGMGSDHCAGVVQKALEAFPGVTNIKTSYANGSATFLYDPTQVKISALKKAVDDAGYEAVVIETGDNVYEKEKAAKEHEVDVIKKKMWVAIVFSLPILYLAMAELISESLIPGFLNPSEFPLRFAVTQLALSIPVLIAGYRFYTVGFRNLFRLTPNMDSLIGLGTGAAYLYGVYAVYAIASGDVSFVKSLYFETAGVIIALILFGKYLEERTKGKTSESIRKLMDLAPKTATVIRNGKEEEISLEEVLVGDTVVVRPGEKVPVDGEISSGTSSIDESMITGESVPVDKKAGDKVIGATINKSGAIEFTATKVGKDTALAQIVKLIQEAQGSKAPIARLADVISGYFVWAVIAVALLAFGLWYFIFGATFLFSLTILITILIIACPCALGLATPTSIMVGTGLGAEKGILIKSATALEQAKKIQAIILDKTGTITNGKPVLTAAKSVADMSDTDMLTLAASIEKNSKHPLAEAIVVHAKAQKLSLQSVEAFEEIPGHGLSGAISGTEYFVGTRKLMEREGIAFSSHLADIEKQEDEGNTVMFFASKTALLGIISVADTSKETSATAIKSFTDLGIAVYMITGDNERTAKAVARGVGIAEENVFAQVLPEEKSDYVKKLQAEGLTVGMVGDGINDAPALTQANIGIAIGAGTDVAIESADIVLMKSDLLDAITAIKLSRQTMRNIKQNLFFAFGYNSAGIPIAAGVLFPVFGFLLSPMIAAGAMAASSISVVLNALRLKRTKL
;
A
#
# COMPACT_ATOMS: atom_id res chain seq x y z
N MET A 1 -46.99 39.12 -7.72
CA MET A 1 -45.89 38.48 -8.47
C MET A 1 -45.33 37.40 -7.56
N GLU A 2 -45.77 36.14 -7.73
CA GLU A 2 -45.18 35.01 -7.01
C GLU A 2 -43.80 34.71 -7.63
N HIS A 3 -42.74 34.88 -6.85
CA HIS A 3 -41.39 34.52 -7.28
C HIS A 3 -41.27 32.99 -7.29
N ASN A 4 -41.19 32.43 -8.49
CA ASN A 4 -41.04 31.00 -8.74
C ASN A 4 -39.56 30.61 -8.46
N HIS A 5 -39.24 30.10 -7.27
CA HIS A 5 -37.89 29.64 -6.87
C HIS A 5 -37.55 28.24 -7.46
N SER A 6 -37.75 28.07 -8.77
CA SER A 6 -37.38 26.84 -9.49
C SER A 6 -35.87 26.86 -9.80
N GLN A 7 -35.10 25.91 -9.27
CA GLN A 7 -33.68 25.74 -9.59
C GLN A 7 -33.47 24.47 -10.41
N LYS A 8 -32.80 24.61 -11.56
CA LYS A 8 -32.38 23.48 -12.40
C LYS A 8 -30.91 23.17 -12.13
N LYS A 9 -30.61 21.94 -11.70
CA LYS A 9 -29.26 21.50 -11.35
C LYS A 9 -28.95 20.16 -12.03
N THR A 10 -27.73 20.02 -12.53
CA THR A 10 -27.25 18.79 -13.16
C THR A 10 -26.23 18.13 -12.26
N PHE A 11 -26.42 16.84 -12.03
CA PHE A 11 -25.58 16.00 -11.19
C PHE A 11 -25.00 14.85 -12.02
N LYS A 12 -23.78 14.43 -11.69
CA LYS A 12 -23.16 13.24 -12.27
C LYS A 12 -23.54 12.02 -11.43
N ILE A 13 -23.90 10.91 -12.06
CA ILE A 13 -24.23 9.65 -11.40
C ILE A 13 -23.08 8.67 -11.59
N VAL A 14 -22.50 8.20 -10.49
CA VAL A 14 -21.44 7.18 -10.48
C VAL A 14 -22.06 5.80 -10.22
N GLY A 15 -21.66 4.82 -11.04
CA GLY A 15 -22.10 3.42 -10.95
C GLY A 15 -23.23 3.03 -11.91
N MET A 16 -23.75 3.97 -12.71
CA MET A 16 -24.79 3.70 -13.70
C MET A 16 -24.18 3.19 -15.01
N THR A 17 -24.67 2.06 -15.53
CA THR A 17 -24.12 1.40 -16.74
C THR A 17 -25.17 1.05 -17.79
N CYS A 18 -26.45 1.31 -17.51
CA CYS A 18 -27.55 0.77 -18.31
C CYS A 18 -28.79 1.68 -18.35
N ALA A 19 -29.63 1.53 -19.37
CA ALA A 19 -30.87 2.31 -19.52
C ALA A 19 -31.92 2.02 -18.43
N SER A 20 -31.99 0.78 -17.92
CA SER A 20 -32.87 0.43 -16.79
C SER A 20 -32.37 1.03 -15.46
N CYS A 21 -31.05 1.18 -15.31
CA CYS A 21 -30.40 1.86 -14.20
C CYS A 21 -30.82 3.35 -14.19
N ALA A 22 -30.78 4.01 -15.36
CA ALA A 22 -31.22 5.39 -15.52
C ALA A 22 -32.70 5.59 -15.14
N GLN A 23 -33.59 4.70 -15.59
CA GLN A 23 -35.01 4.77 -15.21
C GLN A 23 -35.24 4.59 -13.70
N THR A 24 -34.43 3.75 -13.05
CA THR A 24 -34.52 3.50 -11.61
C THR A 24 -34.12 4.75 -10.82
N VAL A 25 -33.03 5.39 -11.21
CA VAL A 25 -32.55 6.64 -10.61
C VAL A 25 -33.51 7.80 -10.89
N GLU A 26 -34.03 7.91 -12.12
CA GLU A 26 -35.00 8.96 -12.50
C GLU A 26 -36.30 8.86 -11.69
N LYS A 27 -36.82 7.64 -11.49
CA LYS A 27 -37.99 7.39 -10.64
C LYS A 27 -37.72 7.71 -9.17
N ALA A 28 -36.52 7.43 -8.67
CA ALA A 28 -36.15 7.73 -7.29
C ALA A 28 -36.10 9.24 -7.03
N ILE A 29 -35.47 10.00 -7.94
CA ILE A 29 -35.39 11.46 -7.86
C ILE A 29 -36.77 12.09 -8.00
N SER A 30 -37.60 11.62 -8.94
CA SER A 30 -38.95 12.17 -9.17
C SER A 30 -39.91 11.96 -8.01
N LYS A 31 -39.64 11.01 -7.11
CA LYS A 31 -40.46 10.74 -5.91
C LYS A 31 -40.13 11.67 -4.74
N VAL A 32 -39.05 12.45 -4.81
CA VAL A 32 -38.66 13.39 -3.76
C VAL A 32 -39.65 14.56 -3.75
N PRO A 33 -40.40 14.80 -2.66
CA PRO A 33 -41.39 15.88 -2.60
C PRO A 33 -40.71 17.24 -2.80
N GLY A 34 -41.10 18.01 -3.82
CA GLY A 34 -40.50 19.31 -4.17
C GLY A 34 -39.62 19.30 -5.42
N VAL A 35 -39.38 18.12 -6.01
CA VAL A 35 -38.84 17.97 -7.37
C VAL A 35 -39.97 18.13 -8.39
N LYS A 36 -39.79 19.04 -9.36
CA LYS A 36 -40.76 19.30 -10.45
C LYS A 36 -40.49 18.41 -11.66
N THR A 37 -39.23 18.32 -12.08
CA THR A 37 -38.81 17.47 -13.21
C THR A 37 -37.47 16.82 -12.90
N ALA A 38 -37.30 15.56 -13.31
CA ALA A 38 -36.02 14.87 -13.27
C ALA A 38 -35.87 14.09 -14.58
N GLY A 39 -34.72 14.21 -15.23
CA GLY A 39 -34.36 13.44 -16.41
C GLY A 39 -32.97 12.87 -16.25
N VAL A 40 -32.82 11.56 -16.48
CA VAL A 40 -31.53 10.86 -16.35
C VAL A 40 -31.08 10.37 -17.71
N ASN A 41 -29.89 10.78 -18.13
CA ASN A 41 -29.28 10.35 -19.37
C ASN A 41 -28.21 9.30 -19.10
N PHE A 42 -28.46 8.05 -19.52
CA PHE A 42 -27.52 6.95 -19.33
C PHE A 42 -26.23 7.14 -20.14
N ALA A 43 -26.30 7.77 -21.32
CA ALA A 43 -25.14 7.93 -22.20
C ALA A 43 -24.13 8.94 -21.63
N THR A 44 -24.61 9.95 -20.89
CA THR A 44 -23.74 10.95 -20.25
C THR A 44 -23.51 10.69 -18.76
N ASN A 45 -24.20 9.70 -18.17
CA ASN A 45 -24.21 9.45 -16.72
C ASN A 45 -24.63 10.67 -15.89
N GLU A 46 -25.66 11.39 -16.35
CA GLU A 46 -26.09 12.65 -15.73
C GLU A 46 -27.58 12.63 -15.37
N ALA A 47 -27.92 13.19 -14.22
CA ALA A 47 -29.28 13.55 -13.82
C ALA A 47 -29.46 15.06 -13.88
N THR A 48 -30.45 15.53 -14.63
CA THR A 48 -30.87 16.94 -14.58
C THR A 48 -32.17 17.02 -13.79
N VAL A 49 -32.14 17.79 -12.70
CA VAL A 49 -33.24 17.88 -11.73
C VAL A 49 -33.65 19.33 -11.58
N GLU A 50 -34.93 19.61 -11.73
CA GLU A 50 -35.55 20.90 -11.43
C GLU A 50 -36.38 20.77 -10.16
N TYR A 51 -36.04 21.55 -9.13
CA TYR A 51 -36.68 21.46 -7.81
C TYR A 51 -36.81 22.85 -7.16
N ASP A 52 -37.70 22.95 -6.19
CA ASP A 52 -37.90 24.18 -5.41
C ASP A 52 -36.94 24.20 -4.21
N GLN A 53 -35.96 25.09 -4.28
CA GLN A 53 -34.88 25.25 -3.30
C GLN A 53 -35.40 25.65 -1.91
N SER A 54 -36.62 26.18 -1.82
CA SER A 54 -37.30 26.54 -0.57
C SER A 54 -37.85 25.31 0.17
N SER A 55 -38.01 24.19 -0.53
CA SER A 55 -38.73 23.00 -0.06
C SER A 55 -37.85 21.75 0.08
N VAL A 56 -36.73 21.68 -0.63
CA VAL A 56 -35.86 20.50 -0.68
C VAL A 56 -34.38 20.91 -0.71
N ASP A 57 -33.60 20.33 0.20
CA ASP A 57 -32.14 20.39 0.15
C ASP A 57 -31.57 19.33 -0.80
N GLY A 58 -30.51 19.65 -1.54
CA GLY A 58 -29.85 18.75 -2.48
C GLY A 58 -29.31 17.47 -1.82
N MET A 59 -29.11 17.48 -0.49
CA MET A 59 -28.81 16.27 0.30
C MET A 59 -29.93 15.22 0.23
N VAL A 60 -31.20 15.63 0.27
CA VAL A 60 -32.35 14.70 0.21
C VAL A 60 -32.43 14.01 -1.15
N ILE A 61 -32.08 14.72 -2.22
CA ILE A 61 -31.98 14.17 -3.58
C ILE A 61 -30.80 13.18 -3.67
N THR A 62 -29.69 13.49 -3.00
CA THR A 62 -28.51 12.63 -2.94
C THR A 62 -28.79 11.32 -2.19
N GLU A 63 -29.47 11.39 -1.05
CA GLU A 63 -29.89 10.22 -0.27
C GLU A 63 -30.86 9.32 -1.04
N ALA A 64 -31.82 9.91 -1.76
CA ALA A 64 -32.76 9.16 -2.59
C ALA A 64 -32.06 8.33 -3.68
N VAL A 65 -30.96 8.84 -4.25
CA VAL A 65 -30.17 8.09 -5.24
C VAL A 65 -29.23 7.09 -4.57
N GLN A 66 -28.64 7.41 -3.41
CA GLN A 66 -27.86 6.46 -2.63
C GLN A 66 -28.67 5.23 -2.20
N ALA A 67 -29.94 5.41 -1.84
CA ALA A 67 -30.85 4.32 -1.52
C ALA A 67 -31.08 3.36 -2.70
N THR A 68 -30.82 3.80 -3.94
CA THR A 68 -30.86 2.95 -5.14
C THR A 68 -29.53 2.31 -5.50
N GLY A 69 -28.48 2.50 -4.69
CA GLY A 69 -27.14 1.94 -4.90
C GLY A 69 -26.20 2.77 -5.77
N TYR A 70 -26.60 4.00 -6.16
CA TYR A 70 -25.81 4.89 -7.02
C TYR A 70 -25.35 6.15 -6.26
N LYS A 71 -24.28 6.81 -6.70
CA LYS A 71 -23.78 8.05 -6.06
C LYS A 71 -24.00 9.26 -6.96
N LEU A 72 -24.65 10.29 -6.43
CA LEU A 72 -24.72 11.63 -7.05
C LEU A 72 -23.49 12.44 -6.66
N VAL A 73 -22.76 12.98 -7.64
CA VAL A 73 -21.66 13.93 -7.46
C VAL A 73 -22.05 15.23 -8.15
N ASP A 74 -21.96 16.34 -7.40
CA ASP A 74 -22.26 17.67 -7.94
C ASP A 74 -21.20 18.08 -8.96
N ARG A 75 -21.62 18.56 -10.14
CA ARG A 75 -20.71 18.97 -11.22
C ARG A 75 -19.96 20.27 -10.88
N SER A 76 -20.42 21.03 -9.89
CA SER A 76 -19.69 22.21 -9.41
C SER A 76 -18.40 21.88 -8.70
N LEU A 77 -18.21 20.65 -8.20
CA LEU A 77 -17.00 20.26 -7.49
C LEU A 77 -15.90 19.83 -8.48
N MET A 78 -14.73 20.47 -8.38
CA MET A 78 -13.52 20.12 -9.11
C MET A 78 -12.59 19.28 -8.23
N ASP A 79 -11.88 18.33 -8.85
CA ASP A 79 -10.76 17.65 -8.21
C ASP A 79 -9.61 18.64 -7.99
N GLY A 80 -9.15 18.75 -6.75
CA GLY A 80 -7.96 19.49 -6.36
C GLY A 80 -6.93 18.53 -5.80
N GLU A 81 -5.69 18.67 -6.25
CA GLU A 81 -4.56 17.95 -5.69
C GLU A 81 -3.40 18.92 -5.40
N PHE A 82 -2.95 18.90 -4.15
CA PHE A 82 -1.74 19.57 -3.73
C PHE A 82 -0.65 18.56 -3.41
N LYS A 83 0.56 18.84 -3.88
CA LYS A 83 1.77 18.33 -3.24
C LYS A 83 2.10 19.26 -2.07
N VAL A 84 2.22 18.71 -0.87
CA VAL A 84 2.45 19.45 0.37
C VAL A 84 3.85 19.13 0.90
N ILE A 85 4.77 20.07 0.68
CA ILE A 85 6.18 19.98 1.05
C ILE A 85 6.32 20.21 2.56
N GLY A 86 7.16 19.39 3.21
CA GLY A 86 7.38 19.40 4.66
C GLY A 86 6.32 18.62 5.47
N MET A 87 5.35 17.98 4.80
CA MET A 87 4.38 17.07 5.42
C MET A 87 5.01 15.69 5.69
N GLY A 88 5.98 15.63 6.62
CA GLY A 88 6.77 14.42 6.89
C GLY A 88 6.18 13.45 7.92
N SER A 89 5.01 13.74 8.48
CA SER A 89 4.36 12.88 9.50
C SER A 89 2.84 12.96 9.40
N ASP A 90 2.15 12.00 10.00
CA ASP A 90 0.69 12.01 10.04
C ASP A 90 0.10 13.17 10.85
N HIS A 91 0.79 13.61 11.91
CA HIS A 91 0.38 14.83 12.59
C HIS A 91 0.39 16.02 11.64
N CYS A 92 1.40 16.12 10.76
CA CYS A 92 1.43 17.13 9.72
C CYS A 92 0.25 16.97 8.73
N ALA A 93 -0.05 15.74 8.32
CA ALA A 93 -1.17 15.45 7.43
C ALA A 93 -2.52 15.86 8.04
N GLY A 94 -2.75 15.54 9.32
CA GLY A 94 -3.95 15.97 10.05
C GLY A 94 -4.05 17.49 10.21
N VAL A 95 -2.92 18.20 10.35
CA VAL A 95 -2.90 19.67 10.39
C VAL A 95 -3.29 20.26 9.03
N VAL A 96 -2.77 19.69 7.93
CA VAL A 96 -3.11 20.09 6.55
C VAL A 96 -4.57 19.78 6.24
N GLN A 97 -5.05 18.60 6.63
CA GLN A 97 -6.45 18.21 6.47
C GLN A 97 -7.37 19.20 7.18
N LYS A 98 -7.11 19.52 8.45
CA LYS A 98 -7.89 20.52 9.21
C LYS A 98 -7.84 21.92 8.58
N ALA A 99 -6.70 22.31 7.99
CA ALA A 99 -6.57 23.59 7.31
C ALA A 99 -7.45 23.67 6.05
N LEU A 100 -7.59 22.56 5.31
CA LEU A 100 -8.45 22.46 4.13
C LEU A 100 -9.94 22.32 4.51
N GLU A 101 -10.25 21.57 5.58
CA GLU A 101 -11.61 21.39 6.12
C GLU A 101 -12.24 22.71 6.61
N ALA A 102 -11.42 23.70 6.95
CA ALA A 102 -11.89 25.00 7.43
C ALA A 102 -12.60 25.84 6.35
N PHE A 103 -12.51 25.47 5.07
CA PHE A 103 -13.10 26.23 3.96
C PHE A 103 -14.47 25.66 3.55
N PRO A 104 -15.55 26.47 3.57
CA PRO A 104 -16.82 26.06 3.00
C PRO A 104 -16.66 25.81 1.49
N GLY A 105 -17.14 24.66 1.02
CA GLY A 105 -17.01 24.22 -0.37
C GLY A 105 -15.88 23.21 -0.64
N VAL A 106 -15.09 22.80 0.37
CA VAL A 106 -14.11 21.70 0.25
C VAL A 106 -14.65 20.43 0.91
N THR A 107 -14.60 19.31 0.21
CA THR A 107 -15.11 18.01 0.67
C THR A 107 -14.17 16.87 0.26
N ASN A 108 -14.35 15.68 0.86
CA ASN A 108 -13.59 14.46 0.52
C ASN A 108 -12.06 14.63 0.56
N ILE A 109 -11.56 15.32 1.60
CA ILE A 109 -10.13 15.57 1.76
C ILE A 109 -9.42 14.28 2.20
N LYS A 110 -8.37 13.90 1.48
CA LYS A 110 -7.47 12.81 1.81
C LYS A 110 -6.04 13.33 1.77
N THR A 111 -5.35 13.25 2.89
CA THR A 111 -3.93 13.63 3.01
C THR A 111 -3.05 12.40 3.15
N SER A 112 -1.97 12.32 2.37
CA SER A 112 -0.95 11.27 2.44
C SER A 112 0.42 11.88 2.72
N TYR A 113 0.96 11.69 3.93
CA TYR A 113 2.32 12.15 4.27
C TYR A 113 3.39 11.35 3.51
N ALA A 114 3.15 10.07 3.20
CA ALA A 114 4.09 9.23 2.47
C ALA A 114 4.35 9.78 1.06
N ASN A 115 3.29 10.25 0.42
CA ASN A 115 3.34 10.85 -0.90
C ASN A 115 3.45 12.38 -0.82
N GLY A 116 3.49 12.96 0.37
CA GLY A 116 3.45 14.41 0.56
C GLY A 116 2.33 15.07 -0.27
N SER A 117 1.12 14.50 -0.29
CA SER A 117 0.02 15.00 -1.12
C SER A 117 -1.30 15.14 -0.35
N ALA A 118 -2.17 16.01 -0.83
CA ALA A 118 -3.52 16.23 -0.34
C ALA A 118 -4.47 16.28 -1.54
N THR A 119 -5.39 15.31 -1.63
CA THR A 119 -6.46 15.30 -2.63
C THR A 119 -7.77 15.72 -1.98
N PHE A 120 -8.57 16.50 -2.69
CA PHE A 120 -9.83 17.02 -2.18
C PHE A 120 -10.75 17.42 -3.35
N LEU A 121 -12.05 17.49 -3.08
CA LEU A 121 -13.03 18.07 -3.99
C LEU A 121 -13.31 19.49 -3.53
N TYR A 122 -13.28 20.48 -4.43
CA TYR A 122 -13.59 21.87 -4.06
C TYR A 122 -14.54 22.55 -5.05
N ASP A 123 -15.40 23.42 -4.54
CA ASP A 123 -16.27 24.27 -5.34
C ASP A 123 -15.53 25.56 -5.74
N PRO A 124 -15.16 25.75 -7.03
CA PRO A 124 -14.43 26.92 -7.50
C PRO A 124 -15.27 28.20 -7.43
N THR A 125 -16.59 28.10 -7.23
CA THR A 125 -17.48 29.25 -7.02
C THR A 125 -17.44 29.77 -5.58
N GLN A 126 -17.08 28.91 -4.61
CA GLN A 126 -16.99 29.26 -3.18
C GLN A 126 -15.56 29.54 -2.73
N VAL A 127 -14.58 28.77 -3.22
CA VAL A 127 -13.19 28.90 -2.80
C VAL A 127 -12.23 28.81 -3.99
N LYS A 128 -11.28 29.75 -4.05
CA LYS A 128 -10.21 29.71 -5.05
C LYS A 128 -9.09 28.78 -4.58
N ILE A 129 -8.51 28.02 -5.52
CA ILE A 129 -7.41 27.11 -5.22
C ILE A 129 -6.18 27.81 -4.61
N SER A 130 -5.96 29.09 -4.93
CA SER A 130 -4.90 29.92 -4.32
C SER A 130 -5.14 30.23 -2.84
N ALA A 131 -6.40 30.33 -2.40
CA ALA A 131 -6.73 30.51 -0.99
C ALA A 131 -6.50 29.22 -0.20
N LEU A 132 -6.82 28.07 -0.80
CA LEU A 132 -6.52 26.76 -0.22
C LEU A 132 -5.01 26.53 -0.11
N LYS A 133 -4.23 26.89 -1.14
CA LYS A 133 -2.76 26.87 -1.08
C LYS A 133 -2.23 27.70 0.09
N LYS A 134 -2.69 28.94 0.21
CA LYS A 134 -2.28 29.85 1.29
C LYS A 134 -2.61 29.30 2.68
N ALA A 135 -3.75 28.63 2.84
CA ALA A 135 -4.11 28.01 4.11
C ALA A 135 -3.14 26.91 4.54
N VAL A 136 -2.66 26.13 3.57
CA VAL A 136 -1.62 25.12 3.81
C VAL A 136 -0.28 25.80 4.17
N ASP A 137 0.08 26.89 3.47
CA ASP A 137 1.26 27.71 3.78
C ASP A 137 1.21 28.30 5.21
N ASP A 138 0.07 28.86 5.63
CA ASP A 138 -0.16 29.43 6.96
C ASP A 138 -0.14 28.35 8.07
N ALA A 139 -0.56 27.12 7.73
CA ALA A 139 -0.43 25.96 8.60
C ALA A 139 1.04 25.53 8.81
N GLY A 140 1.97 26.04 7.99
CA GLY A 140 3.41 25.84 8.09
C GLY A 140 3.99 24.86 7.07
N TYR A 141 3.28 24.61 5.96
CA TYR A 141 3.65 23.65 4.92
C TYR A 141 3.52 24.27 3.53
N GLU A 142 4.40 23.96 2.58
CA GLU A 142 4.32 24.58 1.25
C GLU A 142 3.46 23.74 0.30
N ALA A 143 2.38 24.32 -0.24
CA ALA A 143 1.50 23.63 -1.21
C ALA A 143 1.81 23.98 -2.68
N VAL A 144 1.99 22.94 -3.50
CA VAL A 144 2.22 23.03 -4.95
C VAL A 144 1.05 22.37 -5.68
N VAL A 145 0.44 23.09 -6.61
CA VAL A 145 -0.66 22.57 -7.45
C VAL A 145 -0.08 21.63 -8.49
N ILE A 146 -0.66 20.44 -8.63
CA ILE A 146 -0.30 19.51 -9.70
C ILE A 146 -1.18 19.85 -10.92
N GLU A 147 -0.62 20.59 -11.88
CA GLU A 147 -1.24 20.71 -13.21
C GLU A 147 -0.92 19.44 -14.01
N THR A 148 -1.94 18.86 -14.63
CA THR A 148 -1.82 17.69 -15.51
C THR A 148 -0.90 18.03 -16.69
N GLY A 149 0.31 17.46 -16.71
CA GLY A 149 1.23 17.55 -17.86
C GLY A 149 2.71 17.74 -17.55
N ASP A 150 3.08 18.09 -16.31
CA ASP A 150 4.50 18.22 -15.95
C ASP A 150 5.07 16.93 -15.34
N ASN A 151 6.39 16.72 -15.49
CA ASN A 151 7.17 15.66 -14.82
C ASN A 151 7.06 15.74 -13.28
N VAL A 152 5.92 15.30 -12.72
CA VAL A 152 5.60 15.29 -11.29
C VAL A 152 6.70 14.59 -10.49
N TYR A 153 7.27 13.54 -11.08
CA TYR A 153 8.35 12.77 -10.49
C TYR A 153 9.68 13.53 -10.41
N GLU A 154 10.09 14.27 -11.45
CA GLU A 154 11.32 15.05 -11.43
C GLU A 154 11.18 16.26 -10.49
N LYS A 155 10.00 16.90 -10.46
CA LYS A 155 9.68 17.95 -9.50
C LYS A 155 9.67 17.40 -8.05
N GLU A 156 9.13 16.20 -7.82
CA GLU A 156 9.18 15.55 -6.51
C GLU A 156 10.61 15.23 -6.08
N LYS A 157 11.43 14.71 -7.00
CA LYS A 157 12.85 14.42 -6.73
C LYS A 157 13.60 15.69 -6.35
N ALA A 158 13.45 16.75 -7.15
CA ALA A 158 14.09 18.04 -6.90
C ALA A 158 13.64 18.63 -5.56
N ALA A 159 12.35 18.53 -5.21
CA ALA A 159 11.84 19.00 -3.92
C ALA A 159 12.41 18.24 -2.72
N LYS A 160 12.44 16.89 -2.78
CA LYS A 160 13.04 16.06 -1.72
C LYS A 160 14.54 16.29 -1.56
N GLU A 161 15.28 16.42 -2.67
CA GLU A 161 16.72 16.73 -2.64
C GLU A 161 16.98 18.13 -2.06
N HIS A 162 16.15 19.10 -2.42
CA HIS A 162 16.21 20.44 -1.86
C HIS A 162 15.96 20.46 -0.34
N GLU A 163 14.97 19.71 0.16
CA GLU A 163 14.67 19.61 1.59
C GLU A 163 15.85 19.04 2.38
N VAL A 164 16.46 17.95 1.88
CA VAL A 164 17.67 17.36 2.49
C VAL A 164 18.83 18.35 2.50
N ASP A 165 19.03 19.10 1.42
CA ASP A 165 20.09 20.11 1.34
C ASP A 165 19.87 21.29 2.28
N VAL A 166 18.62 21.73 2.47
CA VAL A 166 18.28 22.79 3.44
C VAL A 166 18.60 22.32 4.87
N ILE A 167 18.22 21.10 5.24
CA ILE A 167 18.53 20.53 6.57
C ILE A 167 20.05 20.38 6.73
N LYS A 168 20.75 19.91 5.70
CA LYS A 168 22.22 19.78 5.68
C LYS A 168 22.91 21.12 5.91
N LYS A 169 22.47 22.20 5.24
CA LYS A 169 23.02 23.56 5.45
C LYS A 169 22.78 24.02 6.89
N LYS A 170 21.56 23.88 7.42
CA LYS A 170 21.23 24.24 8.80
C LYS A 170 22.05 23.45 9.82
N MET A 171 22.22 22.15 9.60
CA MET A 171 23.07 21.28 10.41
C MET A 171 24.52 21.77 10.43
N TRP A 172 25.10 22.07 9.26
CA TRP A 172 26.48 22.58 9.20
C TRP A 172 26.63 23.93 9.90
N VAL A 173 25.68 24.85 9.72
CA VAL A 173 25.66 26.11 10.47
C VAL A 173 25.63 25.82 11.98
N ALA A 174 24.72 24.96 12.44
CA ALA A 174 24.62 24.61 13.85
C ALA A 174 25.92 24.00 14.38
N ILE A 175 26.53 23.04 13.68
CA ILE A 175 27.78 22.37 14.08
C ILE A 175 28.96 23.36 14.12
N VAL A 176 29.13 24.16 13.06
CA VAL A 176 30.25 25.09 12.93
C VAL A 176 30.23 26.14 14.05
N PHE A 177 29.05 26.60 14.44
CA PHE A 177 28.91 27.57 15.53
C PHE A 177 28.81 26.92 16.92
N SER A 178 28.30 25.69 17.05
CA SER A 178 28.26 24.98 18.33
C SER A 178 29.63 24.47 18.79
N LEU A 179 30.52 24.11 17.86
CA LEU A 179 31.85 23.58 18.17
C LEU A 179 32.72 24.60 18.94
N PRO A 180 32.83 25.88 18.53
CA PRO A 180 33.51 26.90 19.32
C PRO A 180 32.88 27.13 20.69
N ILE A 181 31.55 27.12 20.80
CA ILE A 181 30.86 27.29 22.08
C ILE A 181 31.18 26.13 23.02
N LEU A 182 31.11 24.89 22.51
CA LEU A 182 31.48 23.70 23.26
C LEU A 182 32.95 23.74 23.68
N TYR A 183 33.85 24.16 22.77
CA TYR A 183 35.26 24.32 23.09
C TYR A 183 35.48 25.32 24.22
N LEU A 184 34.82 26.49 24.18
CA LEU A 184 34.95 27.50 25.24
C LEU A 184 34.43 26.98 26.59
N ALA A 185 33.28 26.30 26.59
CA ALA A 185 32.73 25.70 27.81
C ALA A 185 33.59 24.55 28.37
N MET A 186 34.22 23.74 27.51
CA MET A 186 35.12 22.67 27.95
C MET A 186 36.49 23.19 28.38
N ALA A 187 37.03 24.19 27.68
CA ALA A 187 38.32 24.81 28.01
C ALA A 187 38.29 25.45 29.40
N GLU A 188 37.18 26.10 29.75
CA GLU A 188 36.93 26.65 31.08
C GLU A 188 36.97 25.57 32.19
N LEU A 189 36.53 24.35 31.89
CA LEU A 189 36.52 23.21 32.81
C LEU A 189 37.89 22.54 32.99
N ILE A 190 38.80 22.67 32.00
CA ILE A 190 40.10 21.98 31.97
C ILE A 190 41.23 22.92 32.44
N SER A 191 41.34 24.11 31.84
CA SER A 191 42.32 25.13 32.22
C SER A 191 42.04 26.45 31.51
N GLU A 192 41.98 27.55 32.27
CA GLU A 192 41.79 28.92 31.74
C GLU A 192 42.89 29.33 30.73
N SER A 193 44.06 28.67 30.75
CA SER A 193 45.16 28.89 29.80
C SER A 193 44.89 28.42 28.37
N LEU A 194 43.88 27.56 28.16
CA LEU A 194 43.47 27.09 26.84
C LEU A 194 42.55 28.10 26.14
N ILE A 195 42.00 29.06 26.88
CA ILE A 195 41.14 30.11 26.35
C ILE A 195 42.04 31.23 25.82
N PRO A 196 41.80 31.75 24.60
CA PRO A 196 42.55 32.91 24.11
C PRO A 196 42.49 34.06 25.11
N GLY A 197 43.62 34.68 25.44
CA GLY A 197 43.71 35.63 26.57
C GLY A 197 42.71 36.81 26.51
N PHE A 198 42.27 37.21 25.32
CA PHE A 198 41.24 38.26 25.16
C PHE A 198 39.81 37.83 25.58
N LEU A 199 39.60 36.54 25.81
CA LEU A 199 38.35 35.90 26.25
C LEU A 199 38.50 35.23 27.63
N ASN A 200 39.56 35.52 28.39
CA ASN A 200 39.75 34.91 29.70
C ASN A 200 38.52 35.18 30.61
N PRO A 201 37.84 34.14 31.16
CA PRO A 201 36.64 34.29 31.98
C PRO A 201 36.88 35.12 33.26
N SER A 202 38.08 35.03 33.83
CA SER A 202 38.47 35.68 35.08
C SER A 202 38.84 37.16 34.88
N GLU A 203 39.41 37.51 33.73
CA GLU A 203 39.83 38.90 33.41
C GLU A 203 38.76 39.68 32.64
N PHE A 204 38.03 39.01 31.74
CA PHE A 204 37.04 39.62 30.85
C PHE A 204 35.70 38.86 30.84
N PRO A 205 35.02 38.74 32.01
CA PRO A 205 33.82 37.91 32.18
C PRO A 205 32.68 38.29 31.23
N LEU A 206 32.46 39.60 31.02
CA LEU A 206 31.43 40.09 30.10
C LEU A 206 31.75 39.77 28.63
N ARG A 207 33.02 39.86 28.21
CA ARG A 207 33.42 39.56 26.83
C ARG A 207 33.22 38.07 26.55
N PHE A 208 33.63 37.21 27.48
CA PHE A 208 33.43 35.77 27.40
C PHE A 208 31.94 35.43 27.23
N ALA A 209 31.08 35.98 28.09
CA ALA A 209 29.63 35.73 28.07
C ALA A 209 28.96 36.24 26.77
N VAL A 210 29.30 37.45 26.32
CA VAL A 210 28.76 38.03 25.07
C VAL A 210 29.26 37.26 23.84
N THR A 211 30.49 36.76 23.84
CA THR A 211 31.00 35.94 22.72
C THR A 211 30.23 34.63 22.59
N GLN A 212 29.94 33.93 23.70
CA GLN A 212 29.10 32.72 23.65
C GLN A 212 27.65 33.02 23.22
N LEU A 213 27.08 34.13 23.69
CA LEU A 213 25.78 34.61 23.24
C LEU A 213 25.77 34.89 21.72
N ALA A 214 26.79 35.59 21.20
CA ALA A 214 26.90 35.92 19.79
C ALA A 214 27.04 34.66 18.91
N LEU A 215 27.87 33.70 19.34
CA LEU A 215 28.07 32.44 18.63
C LEU A 215 26.82 31.55 18.63
N SER A 216 25.98 31.64 19.67
CA SER A 216 24.75 30.81 19.77
C SER A 216 23.60 31.34 18.91
N ILE A 217 23.58 32.62 18.52
CA ILE A 217 22.52 33.21 17.68
C ILE A 217 22.37 32.49 16.32
N PRO A 218 23.43 32.26 15.51
CA PRO A 218 23.32 31.49 14.27
C PRO A 218 22.75 30.08 14.47
N VAL A 219 23.07 29.43 15.59
CA VAL A 219 22.56 28.09 15.92
C VAL A 219 21.05 28.13 16.19
N LEU A 220 20.59 29.14 16.94
CA LEU A 220 19.16 29.35 17.17
C LEU A 220 18.40 29.66 15.87
N ILE A 221 18.99 30.45 14.98
CA ILE A 221 18.40 30.74 13.66
C ILE A 221 18.30 29.46 12.85
N ALA A 222 19.34 28.61 12.82
CA ALA A 222 19.27 27.30 12.16
C ALA A 222 18.16 26.41 12.77
N GLY A 223 17.94 26.50 14.08
CA GLY A 223 16.93 25.77 14.85
C GLY A 223 15.56 26.45 14.99
N TYR A 224 15.27 27.57 14.29
CA TYR A 224 14.08 28.40 14.57
C TYR A 224 12.74 27.64 14.55
N ARG A 225 12.65 26.56 13.74
CA ARG A 225 11.45 25.72 13.62
C ARG A 225 11.09 25.05 14.94
N PHE A 226 12.07 24.68 15.77
CA PHE A 226 11.80 24.07 17.08
C PHE A 226 11.00 25.00 17.98
N TYR A 227 11.26 26.30 17.92
CA TYR A 227 10.52 27.30 18.69
C TYR A 227 9.16 27.62 18.08
N THR A 228 9.14 27.96 16.79
CA THR A 228 7.90 28.40 16.11
C THR A 228 6.83 27.31 16.03
N VAL A 229 7.22 26.06 15.74
CA VAL A 229 6.30 24.91 15.71
C VAL A 229 6.08 24.39 17.13
N GLY A 230 7.14 24.24 17.93
CA GLY A 230 7.07 23.65 19.26
C GLY A 230 6.15 24.41 20.20
N PHE A 231 6.30 25.75 20.30
CA PHE A 231 5.43 26.56 21.16
C PHE A 231 4.00 26.62 20.64
N ARG A 232 3.81 26.76 19.32
CA ARG A 232 2.47 26.75 18.71
C ARG A 232 1.70 25.48 19.06
N ASN A 233 2.34 24.32 18.96
CA ASN A 233 1.74 23.02 19.25
C ASN A 233 1.50 22.80 20.75
N LEU A 234 2.38 23.32 21.61
CA LEU A 234 2.19 23.30 23.05
C LEU A 234 0.93 24.10 23.46
N PHE A 235 0.76 25.32 22.93
CA PHE A 235 -0.41 26.15 23.24
C PHE A 235 -1.72 25.59 22.65
N ARG A 236 -1.64 24.80 21.57
CA ARG A 236 -2.77 24.07 20.99
C ARG A 236 -3.10 22.76 21.72
N LEU A 237 -2.42 22.46 22.83
CA LEU A 237 -2.57 21.22 23.61
C LEU A 237 -2.24 19.94 22.83
N THR A 238 -1.43 20.06 21.78
CA THR A 238 -0.92 18.95 20.98
C THR A 238 0.61 18.96 20.96
N PRO A 239 1.28 18.91 22.12
CA PRO A 239 2.73 19.04 22.18
C PRO A 239 3.41 17.89 21.45
N ASN A 240 4.54 18.19 20.81
CA ASN A 240 5.31 17.22 20.03
C ASN A 240 6.80 17.27 20.38
N MET A 241 7.63 16.54 19.63
CA MET A 241 9.09 16.57 19.78
C MET A 241 9.66 18.00 19.75
N ASP A 242 9.22 18.82 18.80
CA ASP A 242 9.71 20.19 18.67
C ASP A 242 9.31 21.03 19.90
N SER A 243 8.18 20.74 20.56
CA SER A 243 7.78 21.36 21.84
C SER A 243 8.76 21.04 22.97
N LEU A 244 9.17 19.78 23.13
CA LEU A 244 10.14 19.37 24.17
C LEU A 244 11.50 20.03 23.96
N ILE A 245 11.97 20.05 22.72
CA ILE A 245 13.25 20.68 22.34
C ILE A 245 13.16 22.18 22.57
N GLY A 246 12.12 22.84 22.05
CA GLY A 246 11.90 24.28 22.21
C GLY A 246 11.81 24.72 23.67
N LEU A 247 11.15 23.92 24.53
CA LEU A 247 11.12 24.16 25.98
C LEU A 247 12.51 24.00 26.62
N GLY A 248 13.20 22.90 26.34
CA GLY A 248 14.52 22.61 26.93
C GLY A 248 15.60 23.61 26.50
N THR A 249 15.78 23.81 25.20
CA THR A 249 16.79 24.75 24.68
C THR A 249 16.38 26.20 24.91
N GLY A 250 15.08 26.51 24.91
CA GLY A 250 14.57 27.83 25.27
C GLY A 250 14.85 28.18 26.73
N ALA A 251 14.61 27.26 27.66
CA ALA A 251 14.93 27.45 29.08
C ALA A 251 16.44 27.65 29.31
N ALA A 252 17.28 26.83 28.69
CA ALA A 252 18.74 26.98 28.73
C ALA A 252 19.19 28.36 28.21
N TYR A 253 18.61 28.80 27.09
CA TYR A 253 18.99 30.06 26.45
C TYR A 253 18.52 31.29 27.24
N LEU A 254 17.28 31.29 27.74
CA LEU A 254 16.76 32.36 28.59
C LEU A 254 17.59 32.50 29.87
N TYR A 255 18.00 31.38 30.46
CA TYR A 255 18.91 31.38 31.60
C TYR A 255 20.28 31.97 31.25
N GLY A 256 20.86 31.60 30.10
CA GLY A 256 22.12 32.18 29.63
C GLY A 256 22.05 33.69 29.41
N VAL A 257 20.94 34.21 28.85
CA VAL A 257 20.71 35.65 28.70
C VAL A 257 20.61 36.34 30.07
N TYR A 258 19.93 35.73 31.03
CA TYR A 258 19.89 36.22 32.41
C TYR A 258 21.29 36.24 33.04
N ALA A 259 22.10 35.20 32.84
CA ALA A 259 23.48 35.13 33.33
C ALA A 259 24.34 36.26 32.73
N VAL A 260 24.21 36.56 31.44
CA VAL A 260 24.89 37.71 30.79
C VAL A 260 24.49 39.03 31.46
N TYR A 261 23.19 39.22 31.75
CA TYR A 261 22.69 40.42 32.45
C TYR A 261 23.23 40.53 33.88
N ALA A 262 23.29 39.43 34.62
CA ALA A 262 23.83 39.39 35.98
C ALA A 262 25.33 39.73 36.01
N ILE A 263 26.10 39.20 35.06
CA ILE A 263 27.53 39.52 34.89
C ILE A 263 27.71 41.02 34.56
N ALA A 264 26.88 41.56 33.68
CA ALA A 264 26.89 42.98 33.35
C ALA A 264 26.54 43.87 34.56
N SER A 265 25.73 43.35 35.48
CA SER A 265 25.33 44.02 36.73
C SER A 265 26.37 43.87 37.86
N GLY A 266 27.48 43.15 37.62
CA GLY A 266 28.60 42.99 38.54
C GLY A 266 28.71 41.64 39.24
N ASP A 267 27.76 40.72 39.02
CA ASP A 267 27.82 39.37 39.60
C ASP A 267 28.61 38.41 38.69
N VAL A 268 29.91 38.36 38.92
CA VAL A 268 30.85 37.52 38.15
C VAL A 268 30.73 36.02 38.43
N SER A 269 29.93 35.60 39.42
CA SER A 269 29.75 34.17 39.73
C SER A 269 29.04 33.39 38.62
N PHE A 270 28.26 34.09 37.78
CA PHE A 270 27.48 33.52 36.68
C PHE A 270 28.30 33.16 35.44
N VAL A 271 29.56 33.59 35.35
CA VAL A 271 30.45 33.33 34.21
C VAL A 271 30.61 31.83 33.95
N LYS A 272 30.63 31.03 35.02
CA LYS A 272 30.79 29.57 35.01
C LYS A 272 29.50 28.81 34.71
N SER A 273 28.42 29.51 34.34
CA SER A 273 27.08 28.94 34.23
C SER A 273 26.28 29.66 33.16
N LEU A 274 26.78 29.68 31.92
CA LEU A 274 26.14 30.37 30.79
C LEU A 274 25.18 29.48 29.99
N TYR A 275 25.37 28.16 29.94
CA TYR A 275 24.47 27.17 29.31
C TYR A 275 24.18 27.37 27.80
N PHE A 276 24.88 28.28 27.13
CA PHE A 276 24.76 28.48 25.68
C PHE A 276 25.28 27.25 24.90
N GLU A 277 26.28 26.54 25.44
CA GLU A 277 26.79 25.29 24.88
C GLU A 277 25.71 24.20 24.89
N THR A 278 24.92 24.14 25.97
CA THR A 278 23.82 23.17 26.10
C THR A 278 22.81 23.40 24.98
N ALA A 279 22.27 24.61 24.82
CA ALA A 279 21.32 24.92 23.76
C ALA A 279 21.91 24.70 22.35
N GLY A 280 23.16 25.12 22.12
CA GLY A 280 23.81 25.02 20.82
C GLY A 280 24.10 23.58 20.38
N VAL A 281 24.69 22.77 21.27
CA VAL A 281 25.06 21.38 20.98
C VAL A 281 23.81 20.50 20.81
N ILE A 282 22.77 20.72 21.62
CA ILE A 282 21.50 20.00 21.46
C ILE A 282 20.91 20.23 20.06
N ILE A 283 20.80 21.50 19.64
CA ILE A 283 20.25 21.82 18.31
C ILE A 283 21.10 21.19 17.20
N ALA A 284 22.43 21.25 17.31
CA ALA A 284 23.33 20.65 16.33
C ALA A 284 23.16 19.12 16.23
N LEU A 285 23.12 18.41 17.36
CA LEU A 285 22.93 16.96 17.40
C LEU A 285 21.56 16.53 16.89
N ILE A 286 20.51 17.29 17.19
CA ILE A 286 19.15 16.98 16.71
C ILE A 286 19.04 17.24 15.20
N LEU A 287 19.60 18.35 14.70
CA LEU A 287 19.66 18.60 13.25
C LEU A 287 20.49 17.54 12.52
N PHE A 288 21.56 17.05 13.13
CA PHE A 288 22.33 15.91 12.61
C PHE A 288 21.47 14.64 12.56
N GLY A 289 20.73 14.34 13.63
CA GLY A 289 19.76 13.24 13.67
C GLY A 289 18.69 13.34 12.58
N LYS A 290 18.05 14.52 12.42
CA LYS A 290 17.07 14.80 11.37
C LYS A 290 17.67 14.68 9.96
N TYR A 291 18.92 15.10 9.76
CA TYR A 291 19.61 14.92 8.48
C TYR A 291 19.84 13.44 8.15
N LEU A 292 20.32 12.64 9.12
CA LEU A 292 20.53 11.21 8.92
C LEU A 292 19.21 10.48 8.66
N GLU A 293 18.15 10.88 9.35
CA GLU A 293 16.78 10.42 9.14
C GLU A 293 16.34 10.67 7.68
N GLU A 294 16.34 11.92 7.23
CA GLU A 294 15.85 12.28 5.89
C GLU A 294 16.70 11.66 4.77
N ARG A 295 18.03 11.62 4.95
CA ARG A 295 18.92 10.94 4.02
C ARG A 295 18.61 9.45 3.89
N THR A 296 18.21 8.80 4.99
CA THR A 296 17.94 7.36 4.97
C THR A 296 16.54 7.02 4.50
N LYS A 297 15.54 7.87 4.77
CA LYS A 297 14.23 7.83 4.09
C LYS A 297 14.39 7.94 2.57
N GLY A 298 15.26 8.84 2.10
CA GLY A 298 15.57 8.98 0.67
C GLY A 298 16.09 7.68 0.02
N LYS A 299 16.95 6.93 0.72
CA LYS A 299 17.49 5.63 0.24
C LYS A 299 16.47 4.48 0.24
N THR A 300 15.44 4.57 1.07
CA THR A 300 14.40 3.54 1.15
C THR A 300 13.34 3.74 0.07
N SER A 301 13.12 4.99 -0.37
CA SER A 301 12.34 5.31 -1.58
C SER A 301 13.06 4.95 -2.90
N GLU A 302 14.37 4.67 -2.87
CA GLU A 302 15.18 4.37 -4.07
C GLU A 302 14.78 3.07 -4.78
N SER A 303 14.27 2.06 -4.08
CA SER A 303 13.81 0.81 -4.73
C SER A 303 12.61 1.05 -5.66
N ILE A 304 11.69 1.96 -5.31
CA ILE A 304 10.60 2.38 -6.20
C ILE A 304 11.15 3.15 -7.40
N ARG A 305 12.12 4.04 -7.16
CA ARG A 305 12.76 4.82 -8.23
C ARG A 305 13.40 3.92 -9.28
N LYS A 306 14.07 2.85 -8.83
CA LYS A 306 14.66 1.85 -9.73
C LYS A 306 13.63 1.18 -10.61
N LEU A 307 12.40 0.94 -10.13
CA LEU A 307 11.30 0.40 -10.94
C LEU A 307 10.80 1.41 -11.97
N MET A 308 10.72 2.70 -11.62
CA MET A 308 10.30 3.76 -12.54
C MET A 308 11.34 4.03 -13.64
N ASP A 309 12.63 3.98 -13.30
CA ASP A 309 13.73 4.09 -14.27
C ASP A 309 13.81 2.89 -15.23
N LEU A 310 12.99 1.84 -15.02
CA LEU A 310 12.89 0.72 -15.95
C LEU A 310 12.13 1.11 -17.22
N ALA A 311 11.14 2.00 -17.16
CA ALA A 311 10.41 2.39 -18.36
C ALA A 311 11.28 3.31 -19.25
N PRO A 312 11.29 3.10 -20.58
CA PRO A 312 11.96 4.02 -21.50
C PRO A 312 11.22 5.37 -21.57
N LYS A 313 11.92 6.46 -21.91
CA LYS A 313 11.31 7.79 -22.05
C LYS A 313 10.65 8.03 -23.41
N THR A 314 11.08 7.28 -24.42
CA THR A 314 10.58 7.36 -25.79
C THR A 314 10.07 6.01 -26.26
N ALA A 315 9.20 6.03 -27.27
CA ALA A 315 8.68 4.85 -27.95
C ALA A 315 8.75 5.06 -29.46
N THR A 316 9.06 4.00 -30.21
CA THR A 316 8.99 4.02 -31.68
C THR A 316 7.62 3.51 -32.11
N VAL A 317 6.81 4.37 -32.73
CA VAL A 317 5.46 4.02 -33.21
C VAL A 317 5.38 4.06 -34.72
N ILE A 318 4.54 3.21 -35.31
CA ILE A 318 4.23 3.24 -36.74
C ILE A 318 2.93 4.03 -36.94
N ARG A 319 3.03 5.23 -37.51
CA ARG A 319 1.88 6.04 -37.93
C ARG A 319 2.00 6.33 -39.42
N ASN A 320 0.90 6.16 -40.17
CA ASN A 320 0.88 6.34 -41.64
C ASN A 320 1.96 5.52 -42.40
N GLY A 321 2.34 4.34 -41.89
CA GLY A 321 3.35 3.48 -42.50
C GLY A 321 4.80 3.96 -42.35
N LYS A 322 5.07 4.95 -41.48
CA LYS A 322 6.42 5.39 -41.12
C LYS A 322 6.65 5.21 -39.62
N GLU A 323 7.88 4.85 -39.27
CA GLU A 323 8.34 4.83 -37.89
C GLU A 323 8.66 6.26 -37.44
N GLU A 324 8.08 6.67 -36.31
CA GLU A 324 8.32 7.94 -35.64
C GLU A 324 8.68 7.67 -34.17
N GLU A 325 9.75 8.29 -33.68
CA GLU A 325 10.11 8.24 -32.26
C GLU A 325 9.38 9.38 -31.53
N ILE A 326 8.51 9.01 -30.59
CA ILE A 326 7.68 9.93 -29.81
C ILE A 326 7.95 9.80 -28.31
N SER A 327 7.55 10.81 -27.54
CA SER A 327 7.59 10.71 -26.07
C SER A 327 6.62 9.64 -25.59
N LEU A 328 6.96 8.94 -24.51
CA LEU A 328 6.10 7.89 -23.94
C LEU A 328 4.68 8.40 -23.61
N GLU A 329 4.56 9.66 -23.23
CA GLU A 329 3.28 10.32 -22.89
C GLU A 329 2.38 10.57 -24.10
N GLU A 330 2.92 10.54 -25.32
CA GLU A 330 2.19 10.76 -26.58
C GLU A 330 1.69 9.45 -27.21
N VAL A 331 2.05 8.30 -26.63
CA VAL A 331 1.61 6.98 -27.07
C VAL A 331 0.14 6.78 -26.69
N LEU A 332 -0.68 6.43 -27.66
CA LEU A 332 -2.11 6.20 -27.49
C LEU A 332 -2.45 4.71 -27.56
N VAL A 333 -3.55 4.33 -26.91
CA VAL A 333 -4.11 2.98 -27.05
C VAL A 333 -4.47 2.74 -28.51
N GLY A 334 -4.04 1.61 -29.07
CA GLY A 334 -4.19 1.27 -30.47
C GLY A 334 -3.01 1.65 -31.37
N ASP A 335 -2.02 2.42 -30.88
CA ASP A 335 -0.78 2.64 -31.64
C ASP A 335 -0.03 1.32 -31.85
N THR A 336 0.55 1.14 -33.04
CA THR A 336 1.47 0.03 -33.32
C THR A 336 2.88 0.46 -32.91
N VAL A 337 3.47 -0.25 -31.97
CA VAL A 337 4.79 0.04 -31.39
C VAL A 337 5.79 -1.00 -31.88
N VAL A 338 6.98 -0.55 -32.27
CA VAL A 338 8.09 -1.41 -32.70
C VAL A 338 9.11 -1.51 -31.57
N VAL A 339 9.53 -2.73 -31.25
CA VAL A 339 10.59 -2.99 -30.25
C VAL A 339 11.63 -3.93 -30.84
N ARG A 340 12.88 -3.46 -30.88
CA ARG A 340 14.03 -4.20 -31.41
C ARG A 340 14.71 -5.05 -30.33
N PRO A 341 15.55 -6.03 -30.72
CA PRO A 341 16.35 -6.79 -29.75
C PRO A 341 17.21 -5.87 -28.88
N GLY A 342 17.16 -6.07 -27.57
CA GLY A 342 17.85 -5.26 -26.56
C GLY A 342 17.08 -4.03 -26.09
N GLU A 343 16.00 -3.63 -26.76
CA GLU A 343 15.16 -2.52 -26.34
C GLU A 343 14.18 -2.93 -25.23
N LYS A 344 13.75 -1.94 -24.46
CA LYS A 344 12.71 -2.11 -23.45
C LYS A 344 11.35 -1.90 -24.08
N VAL A 345 10.38 -2.72 -23.68
CA VAL A 345 8.99 -2.53 -24.08
C VAL A 345 8.45 -1.24 -23.43
N PRO A 346 7.94 -0.25 -24.19
CA PRO A 346 7.58 1.05 -23.62
C PRO A 346 6.23 1.03 -22.87
N VAL A 347 5.23 0.33 -23.41
CA VAL A 347 3.86 0.27 -22.87
C VAL A 347 3.32 -1.17 -22.95
N ASP A 348 2.21 -1.45 -22.29
CA ASP A 348 1.60 -2.78 -22.33
C ASP A 348 0.83 -2.98 -23.64
N GLY A 349 0.84 -4.20 -24.17
CA GLY A 349 0.24 -4.47 -25.47
C GLY A 349 0.10 -5.94 -25.84
N GLU A 350 -0.35 -6.18 -27.05
CA GLU A 350 -0.49 -7.52 -27.66
C GLU A 350 0.31 -7.58 -28.96
N ILE A 351 1.14 -8.61 -29.11
CA ILE A 351 2.03 -8.75 -30.28
C ILE A 351 1.19 -8.95 -31.53
N SER A 352 1.31 -8.02 -32.48
CA SER A 352 0.66 -8.11 -33.79
C SER A 352 1.52 -8.90 -34.77
N SER A 353 2.85 -8.76 -34.71
CA SER A 353 3.78 -9.45 -35.61
C SER A 353 5.14 -9.72 -34.94
N GLY A 354 5.80 -10.80 -35.36
CA GLY A 354 7.11 -11.22 -34.84
C GLY A 354 7.06 -12.28 -33.74
N THR A 355 8.24 -12.78 -33.40
CA THR A 355 8.48 -13.75 -32.32
C THR A 355 9.76 -13.38 -31.60
N SER A 356 9.74 -13.44 -30.27
CA SER A 356 10.81 -12.94 -29.42
C SER A 356 10.84 -13.66 -28.09
N SER A 357 12.00 -13.71 -27.45
CA SER A 357 12.10 -14.01 -26.02
C SER A 357 12.18 -12.70 -25.21
N ILE A 358 11.31 -12.57 -24.21
CA ILE A 358 11.19 -11.36 -23.38
C ILE A 358 11.59 -11.69 -21.95
N ASP A 359 12.48 -10.86 -21.40
CA ASP A 359 12.91 -10.95 -20.01
C ASP A 359 11.98 -10.11 -19.13
N GLU A 360 11.08 -10.82 -18.44
CA GLU A 360 10.12 -10.25 -17.50
C GLU A 360 10.64 -10.25 -16.04
N SER A 361 11.90 -10.62 -15.81
CA SER A 361 12.50 -10.85 -14.48
C SER A 361 12.35 -9.67 -13.51
N MET A 362 12.37 -8.44 -14.02
CA MET A 362 12.28 -7.23 -13.21
C MET A 362 10.88 -6.99 -12.62
N ILE A 363 9.85 -7.60 -13.20
CA ILE A 363 8.44 -7.43 -12.80
C ILE A 363 7.91 -8.72 -12.20
N THR A 364 8.16 -9.85 -12.86
CA THR A 364 7.69 -11.16 -12.41
C THR A 364 8.64 -11.77 -11.40
N GLY A 365 9.94 -11.44 -11.42
CA GLY A 365 10.95 -12.08 -10.58
C GLY A 365 11.45 -13.42 -11.10
N GLU A 366 11.07 -13.84 -12.31
CA GLU A 366 11.53 -15.08 -12.95
C GLU A 366 12.81 -14.84 -13.76
N SER A 367 13.86 -15.62 -13.50
CA SER A 367 15.18 -15.39 -14.14
C SER A 367 15.28 -15.90 -15.58
N VAL A 368 14.29 -16.66 -16.06
CA VAL A 368 14.30 -17.27 -17.39
C VAL A 368 13.43 -16.41 -18.32
N PRO A 369 13.94 -15.96 -19.48
CA PRO A 369 13.15 -15.25 -20.47
C PRO A 369 11.98 -16.11 -21.00
N VAL A 370 10.84 -15.48 -21.23
CA VAL A 370 9.62 -16.13 -21.72
C VAL A 370 9.51 -15.94 -23.23
N ASP A 371 9.30 -17.03 -23.97
CA ASP A 371 9.06 -16.97 -25.42
C ASP A 371 7.65 -16.44 -25.73
N LYS A 372 7.57 -15.50 -26.67
CA LYS A 372 6.34 -14.79 -27.06
C LYS A 372 6.18 -14.77 -28.57
N LYS A 373 4.95 -14.91 -29.03
CA LYS A 373 4.53 -14.89 -30.44
C LYS A 373 3.34 -13.97 -30.66
N ALA A 374 2.94 -13.77 -31.92
CA ALA A 374 1.74 -13.03 -32.28
C ALA A 374 0.50 -13.53 -31.50
N GLY A 375 -0.25 -12.59 -30.92
CA GLY A 375 -1.37 -12.82 -30.01
C GLY A 375 -1.01 -12.88 -28.52
N ASP A 376 0.29 -12.98 -28.17
CA ASP A 376 0.71 -12.95 -26.76
C ASP A 376 0.81 -11.52 -26.23
N LYS A 377 0.56 -11.37 -24.93
CA LYS A 377 0.69 -10.09 -24.22
C LYS A 377 2.13 -9.77 -23.85
N VAL A 378 2.48 -8.49 -23.96
CA VAL A 378 3.75 -7.89 -23.52
C VAL A 378 3.50 -6.83 -22.47
N ILE A 379 4.41 -6.75 -21.50
CA ILE A 379 4.33 -5.85 -20.35
C ILE A 379 5.39 -4.76 -20.52
N GLY A 380 5.02 -3.51 -20.27
CA GLY A 380 5.93 -2.37 -20.28
C GLY A 380 7.10 -2.56 -19.30
N ALA A 381 8.24 -1.96 -19.63
CA ALA A 381 9.52 -2.04 -18.94
C ALA A 381 10.22 -3.41 -18.92
N THR A 382 9.63 -4.44 -19.55
CA THR A 382 10.33 -5.71 -19.84
C THR A 382 11.36 -5.53 -20.95
N ILE A 383 12.34 -6.43 -21.05
CA ILE A 383 13.43 -6.31 -22.02
C ILE A 383 13.22 -7.34 -23.13
N ASN A 384 13.08 -6.86 -24.37
CA ASN A 384 13.11 -7.73 -25.54
C ASN A 384 14.54 -8.26 -25.72
N LYS A 385 14.78 -9.57 -25.66
CA LYS A 385 16.12 -10.16 -25.83
C LYS A 385 16.43 -10.52 -27.28
N SER A 386 15.44 -11.01 -28.02
CA SER A 386 15.66 -11.60 -29.34
C SER A 386 14.52 -11.28 -30.29
N GLY A 387 14.78 -11.15 -31.59
CA GLY A 387 13.76 -10.81 -32.58
C GLY A 387 13.23 -9.38 -32.48
N ALA A 388 12.77 -8.83 -33.60
CA ALA A 388 11.99 -7.60 -33.60
C ALA A 388 10.50 -7.98 -33.47
N ILE A 389 9.77 -7.24 -32.65
CA ILE A 389 8.33 -7.41 -32.49
C ILE A 389 7.61 -6.10 -32.78
N GLU A 390 6.44 -6.22 -33.37
CA GLU A 390 5.46 -5.15 -33.45
C GLU A 390 4.28 -5.55 -32.58
N PHE A 391 3.79 -4.63 -31.79
CA PHE A 391 2.66 -4.88 -30.91
C PHE A 391 1.70 -3.70 -30.90
N THR A 392 0.42 -3.96 -30.67
CA THR A 392 -0.60 -2.92 -30.52
C THR A 392 -0.70 -2.53 -29.05
N ALA A 393 -0.55 -1.25 -28.75
CA ALA A 393 -0.64 -0.72 -27.39
C ALA A 393 -2.06 -0.93 -26.83
N THR A 394 -2.17 -1.58 -25.68
CA THR A 394 -3.47 -1.85 -25.01
C THR A 394 -3.65 -1.01 -23.76
N LYS A 395 -2.58 -0.74 -23.00
CA LYS A 395 -2.60 0.13 -21.82
C LYS A 395 -1.41 1.09 -21.86
N VAL A 396 -1.64 2.37 -21.59
CA VAL A 396 -0.64 3.45 -21.64
C VAL A 396 -0.70 4.31 -20.38
N GLY A 397 0.40 5.03 -20.08
CA GLY A 397 0.48 5.92 -18.91
C GLY A 397 0.12 5.24 -17.59
N LYS A 398 -0.86 5.81 -16.86
CA LYS A 398 -1.31 5.34 -15.54
C LYS A 398 -1.94 3.94 -15.54
N ASP A 399 -2.36 3.45 -16.71
CA ASP A 399 -3.07 2.18 -16.83
C ASP A 399 -2.10 1.01 -17.09
N THR A 400 -0.81 1.27 -17.33
CA THR A 400 0.22 0.23 -17.48
C THR A 400 0.42 -0.58 -16.19
N ALA A 401 0.84 -1.83 -16.32
CA ALA A 401 1.13 -2.72 -15.19
C ALA A 401 2.18 -2.11 -14.26
N LEU A 402 3.24 -1.50 -14.80
CA LEU A 402 4.26 -0.83 -13.99
C LEU A 402 3.68 0.37 -13.22
N ALA A 403 2.83 1.18 -13.84
CA ALA A 403 2.19 2.31 -13.16
C ALA A 403 1.23 1.83 -12.05
N GLN A 404 0.50 0.74 -12.27
CA GLN A 404 -0.32 0.11 -11.24
C GLN A 404 0.53 -0.43 -10.09
N ILE A 405 1.66 -1.10 -10.37
CA ILE A 405 2.61 -1.54 -9.34
C ILE A 405 3.10 -0.36 -8.50
N VAL A 406 3.53 0.73 -9.14
CA VAL A 406 4.02 1.94 -8.44
C VAL A 406 2.91 2.53 -7.57
N LYS A 407 1.68 2.64 -8.10
CA LYS A 407 0.52 3.14 -7.37
C LYS A 407 0.23 2.28 -6.14
N LEU A 408 0.18 0.96 -6.28
CA LEU A 408 -0.07 0.04 -5.16
C LEU A 408 1.00 0.16 -4.07
N ILE A 409 2.27 0.29 -4.45
CA ILE A 409 3.36 0.49 -3.47
C ILE A 409 3.19 1.84 -2.75
N GLN A 410 2.83 2.91 -3.47
CA GLN A 410 2.61 4.24 -2.89
C GLN A 410 1.41 4.25 -1.92
N GLU A 411 0.30 3.60 -2.30
CA GLU A 411 -0.86 3.41 -1.43
C GLU A 411 -0.48 2.65 -0.16
N ALA A 412 0.33 1.61 -0.28
CA ALA A 412 0.80 0.82 0.86
C ALA A 412 1.62 1.64 1.85
N GLN A 413 2.51 2.49 1.33
CA GLN A 413 3.34 3.39 2.15
C GLN A 413 2.54 4.50 2.80
N GLY A 414 1.48 4.99 2.14
CA GLY A 414 0.57 5.99 2.68
C GLY A 414 -0.42 5.45 3.72
N SER A 415 -0.68 4.14 3.69
CA SER A 415 -1.61 3.50 4.62
C SER A 415 -0.99 3.24 5.99
N LYS A 416 -1.81 3.30 7.05
CA LYS A 416 -1.37 3.06 8.43
C LYS A 416 -1.74 1.68 8.95
N ALA A 417 -0.73 0.94 9.41
CA ALA A 417 -0.93 -0.27 10.20
C ALA A 417 -1.52 0.04 11.59
N PRO A 418 -2.38 -0.82 12.15
CA PRO A 418 -2.86 -0.72 13.53
C PRO A 418 -1.75 -0.53 14.56
N ILE A 419 -0.61 -1.22 14.40
CA ILE A 419 0.55 -1.07 15.29
C ILE A 419 1.14 0.36 15.28
N ALA A 420 1.04 1.07 14.16
CA ALA A 420 1.49 2.47 14.06
C ALA A 420 0.56 3.40 14.84
N ARG A 421 -0.76 3.15 14.82
CA ARG A 421 -1.73 3.93 15.59
C ARG A 421 -1.48 3.82 17.09
N LEU A 422 -1.09 2.65 17.57
CA LEU A 422 -0.71 2.46 18.97
C LEU A 422 0.49 3.34 19.36
N ALA A 423 1.51 3.44 18.50
CA ALA A 423 2.66 4.30 18.73
C ALA A 423 2.27 5.80 18.79
N ASP A 424 1.35 6.25 17.93
CA ASP A 424 0.84 7.62 17.93
C ASP A 424 0.08 7.96 19.23
N VAL A 425 -0.79 7.04 19.68
CA VAL A 425 -1.54 7.18 20.95
C VAL A 425 -0.57 7.25 22.12
N ILE A 426 0.41 6.34 22.18
CA ILE A 426 1.42 6.36 23.24
C ILE A 426 2.20 7.67 23.22
N SER A 427 2.62 8.16 22.05
CA SER A 427 3.34 9.43 21.90
C SER A 427 2.55 10.62 22.46
N GLY A 428 1.24 10.68 22.18
CA GLY A 428 0.38 11.78 22.62
C GLY A 428 0.28 11.89 24.14
N TYR A 429 0.16 10.76 24.85
CA TYR A 429 0.14 10.75 26.33
C TYR A 429 1.54 10.89 26.93
N PHE A 430 2.55 10.31 26.27
CA PHE A 430 3.92 10.26 26.77
C PHE A 430 4.53 11.65 26.94
N VAL A 431 4.31 12.57 25.99
CA VAL A 431 4.86 13.93 26.07
C VAL A 431 4.35 14.67 27.32
N TRP A 432 3.06 14.56 27.63
CA TRP A 432 2.49 15.17 28.84
C TRP A 432 3.02 14.53 30.12
N ALA A 433 3.12 13.19 30.16
CA ALA A 433 3.69 12.48 31.29
C ALA A 433 5.15 12.91 31.56
N VAL A 434 5.95 13.08 30.51
CA VAL A 434 7.34 13.53 30.58
C VAL A 434 7.44 14.95 31.13
N ILE A 435 6.62 15.88 30.65
CA ILE A 435 6.60 17.26 31.17
C ILE A 435 6.25 17.26 32.65
N ALA A 436 5.24 16.48 33.06
CA ALA A 436 4.87 16.34 34.46
C ALA A 436 6.03 15.77 35.30
N VAL A 437 6.68 14.70 34.84
CA VAL A 437 7.85 14.10 35.52
C VAL A 437 9.01 15.10 35.61
N ALA A 438 9.29 15.87 34.55
CA ALA A 438 10.34 16.88 34.55
C ALA A 438 10.09 17.99 35.58
N LEU A 439 8.85 18.48 35.66
CA LEU A 439 8.44 19.49 36.65
C LEU A 439 8.45 18.95 38.08
N LEU A 440 8.00 17.70 38.27
CA LEU A 440 8.06 17.04 39.57
C LEU A 440 9.51 16.83 40.03
N ALA A 441 10.39 16.33 39.15
CA ALA A 441 11.80 16.15 39.47
C ALA A 441 12.46 17.49 39.82
N PHE A 442 12.21 18.54 39.04
CA PHE A 442 12.66 19.91 39.36
C PHE A 442 12.21 20.34 40.75
N GLY A 443 10.91 20.18 41.07
CA GLY A 443 10.35 20.58 42.35
C GLY A 443 10.91 19.79 43.54
N LEU A 444 11.09 18.49 43.39
CA LEU A 444 11.69 17.63 44.42
C LEU A 444 13.13 18.05 44.73
N TRP A 445 13.96 18.22 43.70
CA TRP A 445 15.35 18.63 43.88
C TRP A 445 15.48 20.03 44.47
N TYR A 446 14.68 20.99 44.01
CA TYR A 446 14.76 22.37 44.47
C TYR A 446 14.17 22.57 45.87
N PHE A 447 12.93 22.13 46.10
CA PHE A 447 12.21 22.44 47.35
C PHE A 447 12.45 21.43 48.48
N ILE A 448 12.68 20.15 48.17
CA ILE A 448 12.80 19.09 49.19
C ILE A 448 14.27 18.79 49.48
N PHE A 449 15.07 18.56 48.45
CA PHE A 449 16.49 18.21 48.61
C PHE A 449 17.41 19.44 48.73
N GLY A 450 16.88 20.66 48.58
CA GLY A 450 17.65 21.90 48.74
C GLY A 450 18.74 22.10 47.69
N ALA A 451 18.62 21.48 46.51
CA ALA A 451 19.57 21.65 45.43
C ALA A 451 19.47 23.04 44.80
N THR A 452 20.53 23.49 44.12
CA THR A 452 20.52 24.80 43.45
C THR A 452 19.47 24.84 42.33
N PHE A 453 18.97 26.04 42.04
CA PHE A 453 18.07 26.26 40.91
C PHE A 453 18.68 25.72 39.61
N LEU A 454 19.98 25.97 39.41
CA LEU A 454 20.76 25.51 38.26
C LEU A 454 20.77 23.98 38.10
N PHE A 455 21.01 23.28 39.20
CA PHE A 455 21.03 21.82 39.23
C PHE A 455 19.65 21.26 38.90
N SER A 456 18.61 21.80 39.52
CA SER A 456 17.22 21.40 39.30
C SER A 456 16.78 21.69 37.87
N LEU A 457 17.16 22.85 37.32
CA LEU A 457 16.90 23.23 35.93
C LEU A 457 17.60 22.30 34.94
N THR A 458 18.82 21.87 35.24
CA THR A 458 19.56 20.91 34.41
C THR A 458 18.84 19.57 34.38
N ILE A 459 18.32 19.08 35.51
CA ILE A 459 17.51 17.85 35.58
C ILE A 459 16.25 17.97 34.71
N LEU A 460 15.54 19.09 34.83
CA LEU A 460 14.35 19.36 34.01
C LEU A 460 14.69 19.31 32.52
N ILE A 461 15.73 20.02 32.10
CA ILE A 461 16.17 20.08 30.70
C ILE A 461 16.59 18.69 30.21
N THR A 462 17.40 17.95 30.98
CA THR A 462 17.84 16.60 30.63
C THR A 462 16.66 15.65 30.43
N ILE A 463 15.65 15.67 31.33
CA ILE A 463 14.45 14.82 31.21
C ILE A 463 13.70 15.15 29.92
N LEU A 464 13.47 16.44 29.63
CA LEU A 464 12.77 16.85 28.41
C LEU A 464 13.49 16.39 27.14
N ILE A 465 14.83 16.41 27.12
CA ILE A 465 15.64 16.00 25.96
C ILE A 465 15.67 14.48 25.80
N ILE A 466 16.01 13.74 26.87
CA ILE A 466 16.15 12.28 26.82
C ILE A 466 14.82 11.59 26.53
N ALA A 467 13.71 12.28 26.75
CA ALA A 467 12.37 11.81 26.46
C ALA A 467 11.90 12.13 25.03
N CYS A 468 12.71 12.73 24.15
CA CYS A 468 12.27 12.91 22.77
C CYS A 468 11.89 11.55 22.15
N PRO A 469 10.68 11.33 21.60
CA PRO A 469 10.35 10.10 20.90
C PRO A 469 10.80 10.16 19.42
N CYS A 470 11.98 10.70 19.15
CA CYS A 470 12.47 10.99 17.80
C CYS A 470 12.47 9.73 16.89
N ALA A 471 12.92 8.59 17.42
CA ALA A 471 13.00 7.33 16.69
C ALA A 471 11.64 6.62 16.50
N LEU A 472 10.62 7.02 17.27
CA LEU A 472 9.31 6.36 17.28
C LEU A 472 8.53 6.64 15.99
N GLY A 473 8.58 7.88 15.48
CA GLY A 473 7.94 8.27 14.21
C GLY A 473 8.55 7.58 12.99
N LEU A 474 9.78 7.08 13.11
CA LEU A 474 10.49 6.34 12.06
C LEU A 474 10.32 4.83 12.14
N ALA A 475 10.08 4.31 13.34
CA ALA A 475 10.19 2.89 13.65
C ALA A 475 9.33 2.00 12.74
N THR A 476 8.09 2.44 12.50
CA THR A 476 7.12 1.67 11.74
C THR A 476 7.18 1.96 10.23
N PRO A 477 7.16 3.25 9.78
CA PRO A 477 7.17 3.56 8.34
C PRO A 477 8.41 3.04 7.62
N THR A 478 9.59 3.09 8.25
CA THR A 478 10.84 2.63 7.62
C THR A 478 10.81 1.12 7.37
N SER A 479 10.32 0.33 8.33
CA SER A 479 10.22 -1.12 8.16
C SER A 479 9.17 -1.50 7.12
N ILE A 480 8.03 -0.81 7.08
CA ILE A 480 6.99 -1.02 6.05
C ILE A 480 7.58 -0.71 4.67
N MET A 481 8.23 0.44 4.51
CA MET A 481 8.83 0.86 3.24
C MET A 481 9.86 -0.14 2.71
N VAL A 482 10.74 -0.65 3.59
CA VAL A 482 11.71 -1.69 3.21
C VAL A 482 11.00 -3.02 2.91
N GLY A 483 9.98 -3.39 3.69
CA GLY A 483 9.23 -4.62 3.52
C GLY A 483 8.45 -4.66 2.20
N THR A 484 7.67 -3.63 1.89
CA THR A 484 6.90 -3.53 0.64
C THR A 484 7.83 -3.42 -0.57
N GLY A 485 8.95 -2.71 -0.46
CA GLY A 485 9.97 -2.65 -1.52
C GLY A 485 10.59 -4.01 -1.81
N LEU A 486 10.95 -4.78 -0.77
CA LEU A 486 11.48 -6.14 -0.92
C LEU A 486 10.43 -7.12 -1.48
N GLY A 487 9.16 -6.94 -1.10
CA GLY A 487 8.04 -7.68 -1.68
C GLY A 487 7.93 -7.44 -3.18
N ALA A 488 7.92 -6.18 -3.60
CA ALA A 488 7.82 -5.80 -5.01
C ALA A 488 8.99 -6.34 -5.85
N GLU A 489 10.23 -6.28 -5.35
CA GLU A 489 11.41 -6.87 -5.99
C GLU A 489 11.28 -8.41 -6.18
N LYS A 490 10.39 -9.07 -5.45
CA LYS A 490 10.10 -10.51 -5.54
C LYS A 490 8.77 -10.83 -6.25
N GLY A 491 8.09 -9.84 -6.84
CA GLY A 491 6.79 -10.02 -7.49
C GLY A 491 5.61 -10.14 -6.50
N ILE A 492 5.77 -9.67 -5.26
CA ILE A 492 4.74 -9.69 -4.21
C ILE A 492 4.31 -8.24 -3.91
N LEU A 493 3.14 -7.87 -4.41
CA LEU A 493 2.59 -6.53 -4.26
C LEU A 493 1.68 -6.50 -3.05
N ILE A 494 1.94 -5.59 -2.12
CA ILE A 494 1.17 -5.44 -0.89
C ILE A 494 0.50 -4.09 -0.95
N LYS A 495 -0.84 -4.03 -0.92
CA LYS A 495 -1.60 -2.79 -1.07
C LYS A 495 -1.58 -1.88 0.14
N SER A 496 -1.44 -2.45 1.32
CA SER A 496 -1.60 -1.72 2.57
C SER A 496 -0.69 -2.23 3.68
N ALA A 497 -0.27 -1.32 4.56
CA ALA A 497 0.42 -1.64 5.79
C ALA A 497 -0.45 -2.48 6.74
N THR A 498 -1.78 -2.33 6.66
CA THR A 498 -2.76 -3.20 7.30
C THR A 498 -2.65 -4.64 6.79
N ALA A 499 -2.56 -4.83 5.47
CA ALA A 499 -2.38 -6.15 4.89
C ALA A 499 -1.07 -6.80 5.36
N LEU A 500 0.00 -6.02 5.40
CA LEU A 500 1.29 -6.49 5.93
C LEU A 500 1.18 -6.92 7.40
N GLU A 501 0.43 -6.23 8.25
CA GLU A 501 0.25 -6.63 9.65
C GLU A 501 -0.65 -7.86 9.81
N GLN A 502 -1.77 -7.91 9.08
CA GLN A 502 -2.76 -8.97 9.15
C GLN A 502 -2.25 -10.29 8.57
N ALA A 503 -1.42 -10.26 7.52
CA ALA A 503 -0.82 -11.45 6.93
C ALA A 503 0.02 -12.27 7.94
N LYS A 504 0.62 -11.62 8.95
CA LYS A 504 1.33 -12.31 10.03
C LYS A 504 0.37 -13.07 10.96
N LYS A 505 -0.87 -12.57 11.11
CA LYS A 505 -1.88 -13.10 12.03
C LYS A 505 -2.70 -14.24 11.44
N ILE A 506 -2.54 -14.54 10.15
CA ILE A 506 -3.24 -15.65 9.47
C ILE A 506 -3.04 -16.94 10.25
N GLN A 507 -4.16 -17.59 10.59
CA GLN A 507 -4.24 -18.88 11.28
C GLN A 507 -4.85 -19.96 10.39
N ALA A 508 -5.75 -19.57 9.49
CA ALA A 508 -6.34 -20.44 8.48
C ALA A 508 -6.17 -19.81 7.10
N ILE A 509 -5.83 -20.63 6.10
CA ILE A 509 -5.76 -20.20 4.71
C ILE A 509 -6.67 -21.07 3.86
N ILE A 510 -7.58 -20.44 3.12
CA ILE A 510 -8.43 -21.07 2.13
C ILE A 510 -7.75 -20.90 0.78
N LEU A 511 -7.54 -22.01 0.08
CA LEU A 511 -6.99 -22.05 -1.26
C LEU A 511 -8.11 -22.41 -2.24
N ASP A 512 -8.33 -21.56 -3.24
CA ASP A 512 -9.12 -22.01 -4.39
C ASP A 512 -8.39 -23.15 -5.11
N LYS A 513 -9.14 -24.06 -5.71
CA LYS A 513 -8.52 -25.17 -6.46
C LYS A 513 -7.98 -24.68 -7.79
N THR A 514 -8.85 -24.11 -8.63
CA THR A 514 -8.60 -23.90 -10.06
C THR A 514 -7.65 -22.72 -10.26
N GLY A 515 -6.54 -22.93 -10.98
CA GLY A 515 -5.55 -21.88 -11.25
C GLY A 515 -4.68 -21.49 -10.05
N THR A 516 -5.03 -21.92 -8.84
CA THR A 516 -4.30 -21.68 -7.59
C THR A 516 -3.48 -22.92 -7.21
N ILE A 517 -4.13 -24.02 -6.79
CA ILE A 517 -3.48 -25.32 -6.52
C ILE A 517 -3.12 -26.03 -7.84
N THR A 518 -3.98 -25.89 -8.83
CA THR A 518 -3.85 -26.53 -10.15
C THR A 518 -3.42 -25.56 -11.22
N ASN A 519 -3.02 -26.06 -12.39
CA ASN A 519 -2.59 -25.24 -13.52
C ASN A 519 -3.72 -24.38 -14.13
N GLY A 520 -4.99 -24.67 -13.80
CA GLY A 520 -6.16 -23.97 -14.36
C GLY A 520 -6.39 -24.29 -15.84
N LYS A 521 -5.69 -25.31 -16.35
CA LYS A 521 -5.74 -25.78 -17.73
C LYS A 521 -6.08 -27.25 -17.70
N PRO A 522 -7.37 -27.60 -17.69
CA PRO A 522 -7.79 -29.00 -17.73
C PRO A 522 -7.21 -29.71 -18.95
N VAL A 523 -6.82 -30.97 -18.78
CA VAL A 523 -6.30 -31.83 -19.85
C VAL A 523 -7.12 -33.10 -19.87
N LEU A 524 -7.48 -33.55 -21.08
CA LEU A 524 -8.13 -34.85 -21.27
C LEU A 524 -7.18 -35.97 -20.83
N THR A 525 -7.58 -36.73 -19.80
CA THR A 525 -6.79 -37.85 -19.25
C THR A 525 -7.21 -39.18 -19.84
N ALA A 526 -8.53 -39.37 -20.04
CA ALA A 526 -9.08 -40.57 -20.66
C ALA A 526 -10.37 -40.25 -21.41
N ALA A 527 -10.61 -40.95 -22.50
CA ALA A 527 -11.90 -40.99 -23.18
C ALA A 527 -12.17 -42.44 -23.54
N LYS A 528 -13.22 -43.02 -22.97
CA LYS A 528 -13.54 -44.44 -23.11
C LYS A 528 -14.99 -44.61 -23.56
N SER A 529 -15.18 -45.26 -24.68
CA SER A 529 -16.48 -45.68 -25.17
C SER A 529 -17.04 -46.80 -24.29
N VAL A 530 -18.34 -46.74 -24.02
CA VAL A 530 -19.09 -47.78 -23.31
C VAL A 530 -20.16 -48.43 -24.19
N ALA A 531 -20.32 -47.92 -25.42
CA ALA A 531 -21.17 -48.49 -26.45
C ALA A 531 -20.33 -49.23 -27.50
N ASP A 532 -20.99 -49.86 -28.47
CA ASP A 532 -20.37 -50.56 -29.59
C ASP A 532 -19.85 -49.54 -30.64
N MET A 533 -18.96 -48.65 -30.22
CA MET A 533 -18.29 -47.62 -31.01
C MET A 533 -16.85 -47.43 -30.56
N SER A 534 -15.98 -46.95 -31.45
CA SER A 534 -14.58 -46.68 -31.11
C SER A 534 -14.44 -45.45 -30.20
N ASP A 535 -13.41 -45.45 -29.35
CA ASP A 535 -13.07 -44.28 -28.52
C ASP A 535 -12.85 -43.02 -29.36
N THR A 536 -12.27 -43.17 -30.55
CA THR A 536 -12.02 -42.09 -31.50
C THR A 536 -13.30 -41.53 -32.11
N ASP A 537 -14.29 -42.36 -32.42
CA ASP A 537 -15.57 -41.90 -32.97
C ASP A 537 -16.38 -41.17 -31.90
N MET A 538 -16.42 -41.73 -30.69
CA MET A 538 -17.05 -41.11 -29.52
C MET A 538 -16.43 -39.74 -29.23
N LEU A 539 -15.10 -39.67 -29.18
CA LEU A 539 -14.37 -38.42 -28.95
C LEU A 539 -14.59 -37.40 -30.07
N THR A 540 -14.70 -37.85 -31.33
CA THR A 540 -15.00 -36.97 -32.47
C THR A 540 -16.38 -36.33 -32.33
N LEU A 541 -17.40 -37.12 -31.97
CA LEU A 541 -18.75 -36.61 -31.75
C LEU A 541 -18.81 -35.65 -30.56
N ALA A 542 -18.23 -36.05 -29.42
CA ALA A 542 -18.18 -35.21 -28.22
C ALA A 542 -17.44 -33.89 -28.48
N ALA A 543 -16.25 -33.94 -29.07
CA ALA A 543 -15.46 -32.75 -29.41
C ALA A 543 -16.17 -31.84 -30.45
N SER A 544 -17.04 -32.40 -31.29
CA SER A 544 -17.82 -31.61 -32.26
C SER A 544 -18.85 -30.75 -31.55
N ILE A 545 -19.52 -31.27 -30.53
CA ILE A 545 -20.47 -30.52 -29.67
C ILE A 545 -19.72 -29.49 -28.83
N GLU A 546 -18.64 -29.92 -28.17
CA GLU A 546 -17.82 -29.09 -27.27
C GLU A 546 -17.14 -27.92 -27.99
N LYS A 547 -16.88 -28.03 -29.31
CA LYS A 547 -16.32 -26.95 -30.14
C LYS A 547 -17.10 -25.63 -30.05
N ASN A 548 -18.40 -25.70 -29.77
CA ASN A 548 -19.27 -24.53 -29.68
C ASN A 548 -19.37 -23.95 -28.25
N SER A 549 -18.84 -24.62 -27.23
CA SER A 549 -18.76 -24.11 -25.86
C SER A 549 -17.44 -23.37 -25.61
N LYS A 550 -17.48 -22.38 -24.71
CA LYS A 550 -16.29 -21.68 -24.20
C LYS A 550 -15.82 -22.21 -22.85
N HIS A 551 -16.41 -23.31 -22.37
CA HIS A 551 -16.07 -23.88 -21.08
C HIS A 551 -14.64 -24.49 -21.10
N PRO A 552 -13.81 -24.33 -20.05
CA PRO A 552 -12.45 -24.87 -20.03
C PRO A 552 -12.38 -26.39 -20.27
N LEU A 553 -13.35 -27.15 -19.77
CA LEU A 553 -13.46 -28.60 -20.01
C LEU A 553 -13.72 -28.93 -21.49
N ALA A 554 -14.52 -28.11 -22.16
CA ALA A 554 -14.80 -28.22 -23.60
C ALA A 554 -13.54 -28.01 -24.42
N GLU A 555 -12.80 -26.95 -24.08
CA GLU A 555 -11.54 -26.61 -24.73
C GLU A 555 -10.51 -27.74 -24.59
N ALA A 556 -10.40 -28.36 -23.42
CA ALA A 556 -9.52 -29.51 -23.19
C ALA A 556 -9.80 -30.67 -24.14
N ILE A 557 -11.08 -31.00 -24.34
CA ILE A 557 -11.52 -32.07 -25.27
C ILE A 557 -11.19 -31.68 -26.71
N VAL A 558 -11.52 -30.45 -27.12
CA VAL A 558 -11.33 -29.97 -28.49
C VAL A 558 -9.85 -29.86 -28.86
N VAL A 559 -9.01 -29.37 -27.94
CA VAL A 559 -7.55 -29.30 -28.13
C VAL A 559 -6.98 -30.70 -28.31
N HIS A 560 -7.40 -31.67 -27.50
CA HIS A 560 -6.96 -33.05 -27.62
C HIS A 560 -7.40 -33.67 -28.97
N ALA A 561 -8.66 -33.46 -29.36
CA ALA A 561 -9.18 -33.95 -30.65
C ALA A 561 -8.45 -33.35 -31.86
N LYS A 562 -8.13 -32.05 -31.82
CA LYS A 562 -7.32 -31.38 -32.85
C LYS A 562 -5.88 -31.89 -32.88
N ALA A 563 -5.27 -32.17 -31.73
CA ALA A 563 -3.92 -32.74 -31.65
C ALA A 563 -3.87 -34.15 -32.29
N GLN A 564 -4.95 -34.93 -32.16
CA GLN A 564 -5.11 -36.22 -32.85
C GLN A 564 -5.54 -36.08 -34.33
N LYS A 565 -5.70 -34.86 -34.85
CA LYS A 565 -6.14 -34.57 -36.23
C LYS A 565 -7.52 -35.15 -36.57
N LEU A 566 -8.43 -35.24 -35.59
CA LEU A 566 -9.80 -35.70 -35.80
C LEU A 566 -10.60 -34.66 -36.60
N SER A 567 -11.46 -35.14 -37.50
CA SER A 567 -12.31 -34.30 -38.35
C SER A 567 -13.63 -34.00 -37.65
N LEU A 568 -13.71 -32.85 -36.98
CA LEU A 568 -14.91 -32.42 -36.26
C LEU A 568 -16.07 -32.12 -37.22
N GLN A 569 -17.28 -32.51 -36.82
CA GLN A 569 -18.51 -32.40 -37.60
C GLN A 569 -19.27 -31.11 -37.29
N SER A 570 -20.23 -30.76 -38.16
CA SER A 570 -21.17 -29.66 -37.91
C SER A 570 -22.24 -30.08 -36.91
N VAL A 571 -22.53 -29.19 -35.95
CA VAL A 571 -23.55 -29.40 -34.92
C VAL A 571 -24.71 -28.45 -35.18
N GLU A 572 -25.92 -29.00 -35.19
CA GLU A 572 -27.18 -28.27 -35.28
C GLU A 572 -27.85 -28.23 -33.89
N ALA A 573 -28.74 -27.27 -33.65
CA ALA A 573 -29.51 -27.16 -32.40
C ALA A 573 -28.66 -27.24 -31.11
N PHE A 574 -27.50 -26.56 -31.09
CA PHE A 574 -26.64 -26.51 -29.91
C PHE A 574 -27.31 -25.73 -28.77
N GLU A 575 -27.30 -26.31 -27.57
CA GLU A 575 -27.78 -25.69 -26.34
C GLU A 575 -26.77 -25.91 -25.19
N GLU A 576 -26.47 -24.85 -24.46
CA GLU A 576 -25.66 -24.91 -23.24
C GLU A 576 -26.60 -24.86 -22.03
N ILE A 577 -26.51 -25.87 -21.17
CA ILE A 577 -27.41 -26.08 -20.03
C ILE A 577 -26.62 -25.82 -18.75
N PRO A 578 -26.79 -24.65 -18.11
CA PRO A 578 -26.01 -24.26 -16.93
C PRO A 578 -26.07 -25.29 -15.80
N GLY A 579 -24.89 -25.63 -15.26
CA GLY A 579 -24.74 -26.60 -14.17
C GLY A 579 -25.04 -28.06 -14.53
N HIS A 580 -25.33 -28.38 -15.80
CA HIS A 580 -25.65 -29.72 -16.27
C HIS A 580 -24.72 -30.19 -17.39
N GLY A 581 -24.55 -29.40 -18.47
CA GLY A 581 -23.73 -29.77 -19.63
C GLY A 581 -24.20 -29.12 -20.93
N LEU A 582 -24.04 -29.83 -22.05
CA LEU A 582 -24.34 -29.40 -23.41
C LEU A 582 -25.23 -30.42 -24.12
N SER A 583 -26.03 -29.95 -25.07
CA SER A 583 -26.72 -30.79 -26.05
C SER A 583 -26.49 -30.27 -27.48
N GLY A 584 -26.62 -31.17 -28.45
CA GLY A 584 -26.52 -30.82 -29.86
C GLY A 584 -26.87 -31.98 -30.78
N ALA A 585 -27.29 -31.67 -32.00
CA ALA A 585 -27.64 -32.64 -33.02
C ALA A 585 -26.51 -32.76 -34.06
N ILE A 586 -26.08 -33.99 -34.34
CA ILE A 586 -25.10 -34.30 -35.40
C ILE A 586 -25.74 -35.30 -36.35
N SER A 587 -25.81 -34.96 -37.64
CA SER A 587 -26.45 -35.78 -38.67
C SER A 587 -27.88 -36.21 -38.29
N GLY A 588 -28.65 -35.32 -37.65
CA GLY A 588 -30.03 -35.56 -37.21
C GLY A 588 -30.18 -36.37 -35.91
N THR A 589 -29.09 -36.81 -35.28
CA THR A 589 -29.11 -37.52 -33.99
C THR A 589 -28.75 -36.58 -32.84
N GLU A 590 -29.57 -36.56 -31.80
CA GLU A 590 -29.38 -35.73 -30.61
C GLU A 590 -28.45 -36.40 -29.59
N TYR A 591 -27.45 -35.65 -29.14
CA TYR A 591 -26.42 -36.09 -28.21
C TYR A 591 -26.30 -35.11 -27.02
N PHE A 592 -25.83 -35.64 -25.91
CA PHE A 592 -25.66 -34.94 -24.63
C PHE A 592 -24.25 -35.15 -24.10
N VAL A 593 -23.62 -34.07 -23.62
CA VAL A 593 -22.31 -34.11 -22.94
C VAL A 593 -22.44 -33.40 -21.60
N GLY A 594 -22.20 -34.06 -20.47
CA GLY A 594 -22.36 -33.36 -19.19
C GLY A 594 -22.19 -34.20 -17.93
N THR A 595 -22.78 -33.70 -16.84
CA THR A 595 -22.70 -34.23 -15.47
C THR A 595 -23.76 -35.32 -15.20
N ARG A 596 -23.67 -35.97 -14.03
CA ARG A 596 -24.70 -36.93 -13.55
C ARG A 596 -26.11 -36.33 -13.54
N LYS A 597 -26.23 -35.05 -13.17
CA LYS A 597 -27.52 -34.33 -13.15
C LYS A 597 -28.16 -34.27 -14.54
N LEU A 598 -27.35 -34.12 -15.61
CA LEU A 598 -27.86 -34.14 -16.98
C LEU A 598 -28.37 -35.52 -17.37
N MET A 599 -27.64 -36.58 -17.01
CA MET A 599 -28.05 -37.95 -17.29
C MET A 599 -29.35 -38.31 -16.56
N GLU A 600 -29.49 -37.91 -15.29
CA GLU A 600 -30.73 -38.09 -14.52
C GLU A 600 -31.90 -37.32 -15.11
N ARG A 601 -31.67 -36.06 -15.55
CA ARG A 601 -32.70 -35.21 -16.17
C ARG A 601 -33.25 -35.83 -17.46
N GLU A 602 -32.38 -36.39 -18.29
CA GLU A 602 -32.76 -37.03 -19.56
C GLU A 602 -33.17 -38.50 -19.40
N GLY A 603 -33.14 -39.05 -18.18
CA GLY A 603 -33.51 -40.44 -17.90
C GLY A 603 -32.52 -41.49 -18.44
N ILE A 604 -31.26 -41.12 -18.63
CA ILE A 604 -30.21 -41.96 -19.19
C ILE A 604 -29.54 -42.77 -18.07
N ALA A 605 -29.56 -44.11 -18.19
CA ALA A 605 -28.98 -45.00 -17.18
C ALA A 605 -27.44 -45.08 -17.27
N PHE A 606 -26.75 -44.82 -16.17
CA PHE A 606 -25.28 -44.91 -16.05
C PHE A 606 -24.82 -45.84 -14.90
N SER A 607 -25.74 -46.49 -14.19
CA SER A 607 -25.48 -47.28 -12.98
C SER A 607 -24.56 -48.49 -13.19
N SER A 608 -24.57 -49.09 -14.38
CA SER A 608 -23.71 -50.23 -14.73
C SER A 608 -22.22 -49.88 -14.79
N HIS A 609 -21.88 -48.58 -14.83
CA HIS A 609 -20.50 -48.09 -14.99
C HIS A 609 -20.02 -47.31 -13.76
N LEU A 610 -20.78 -47.34 -12.66
CA LEU A 610 -20.48 -46.63 -11.42
C LEU A 610 -19.06 -46.91 -10.91
N ALA A 611 -18.60 -48.17 -10.91
CA ALA A 611 -17.27 -48.52 -10.41
C ALA A 611 -16.13 -47.86 -11.21
N ASP A 612 -16.26 -47.79 -12.54
CA ASP A 612 -15.26 -47.15 -13.42
C ASP A 612 -15.26 -45.63 -13.23
N ILE A 613 -16.46 -45.02 -13.10
CA ILE A 613 -16.62 -43.58 -12.86
C ILE A 613 -16.01 -43.20 -11.51
N GLU A 614 -16.36 -43.94 -10.47
CA GLU A 614 -15.89 -43.71 -9.10
C GLU A 614 -14.37 -43.84 -9.00
N LYS A 615 -13.78 -44.84 -9.66
CA LYS A 615 -12.33 -45.00 -9.74
C LYS A 615 -11.67 -43.78 -10.40
N GLN A 616 -12.21 -43.28 -11.50
CA GLN A 616 -11.67 -42.11 -12.20
C GLN A 616 -11.78 -40.84 -11.34
N GLU A 617 -12.88 -40.66 -10.62
CA GLU A 617 -13.05 -39.54 -9.68
C GLU A 617 -12.09 -39.64 -8.48
N ASP A 618 -11.87 -40.84 -7.95
CA ASP A 618 -10.91 -41.10 -6.86
C ASP A 618 -9.45 -40.87 -7.28
N GLU A 619 -9.16 -40.96 -8.57
CA GLU A 619 -7.89 -40.56 -9.19
C GLU A 619 -7.78 -39.04 -9.42
N GLY A 620 -8.80 -38.25 -9.06
CA GLY A 620 -8.82 -36.80 -9.19
C GLY A 620 -9.29 -36.29 -10.56
N ASN A 621 -9.90 -37.15 -11.38
CA ASN A 621 -10.49 -36.72 -12.64
C ASN A 621 -11.90 -36.14 -12.41
N THR A 622 -12.25 -35.14 -13.21
CA THR A 622 -13.64 -34.74 -13.44
C THR A 622 -14.21 -35.60 -14.56
N VAL A 623 -15.25 -36.36 -14.26
CA VAL A 623 -15.86 -37.30 -15.20
C VAL A 623 -17.10 -36.68 -15.84
N MET A 624 -17.12 -36.67 -17.17
CA MET A 624 -18.24 -36.26 -18.00
C MET A 624 -18.81 -37.45 -18.77
N PHE A 625 -20.11 -37.39 -19.01
CA PHE A 625 -20.87 -38.42 -19.69
C PHE A 625 -21.18 -37.98 -21.11
N PHE A 626 -20.90 -38.83 -22.08
CA PHE A 626 -21.35 -38.66 -23.46
C PHE A 626 -22.47 -39.65 -23.75
N ALA A 627 -23.63 -39.17 -24.18
CA ALA A 627 -24.81 -40.01 -24.34
C ALA A 627 -25.67 -39.60 -25.54
N SER A 628 -26.46 -40.54 -26.05
CA SER A 628 -27.63 -40.25 -26.89
C SER A 628 -28.89 -40.25 -26.02
N LYS A 629 -30.03 -39.91 -26.63
CA LYS A 629 -31.35 -39.94 -25.98
C LYS A 629 -31.74 -41.30 -25.37
N THR A 630 -31.12 -42.39 -25.81
CA THR A 630 -31.50 -43.76 -25.40
C THR A 630 -30.45 -44.47 -24.56
N ALA A 631 -29.18 -44.06 -24.62
CA ALA A 631 -28.09 -44.78 -23.95
C ALA A 631 -26.86 -43.91 -23.69
N LEU A 632 -26.13 -44.26 -22.63
CA LEU A 632 -24.77 -43.76 -22.40
C LEU A 632 -23.84 -44.35 -23.46
N LEU A 633 -23.05 -43.49 -24.12
CA LEU A 633 -22.16 -43.86 -25.23
C LEU A 633 -20.68 -43.83 -24.81
N GLY A 634 -20.31 -42.95 -23.89
CA GLY A 634 -18.92 -42.85 -23.43
C GLY A 634 -18.75 -42.09 -22.12
N ILE A 635 -17.56 -42.24 -21.56
CA ILE A 635 -17.09 -41.55 -20.37
C ILE A 635 -15.83 -40.77 -20.76
N ILE A 636 -15.81 -39.48 -20.43
CA ILE A 636 -14.73 -38.56 -20.75
C ILE A 636 -14.19 -38.01 -19.43
N SER A 637 -12.93 -38.34 -19.13
CA SER A 637 -12.22 -37.89 -17.93
C SER A 637 -11.29 -36.75 -18.28
N VAL A 638 -11.41 -35.66 -17.54
CA VAL A 638 -10.54 -34.49 -17.66
C VAL A 638 -9.99 -34.18 -16.27
N ALA A 639 -8.69 -33.93 -16.17
CA ALA A 639 -8.08 -33.51 -14.91
C ALA A 639 -7.40 -32.16 -15.07
N ASP A 640 -7.54 -31.32 -14.05
CA ASP A 640 -6.69 -30.16 -13.87
C ASP A 640 -5.55 -30.57 -12.93
N THR A 641 -4.35 -30.71 -13.50
CA THR A 641 -3.20 -31.23 -12.76
C THR A 641 -2.75 -30.20 -11.73
N SER A 642 -2.39 -30.69 -10.53
CA SER A 642 -1.78 -29.86 -9.50
C SER A 642 -0.44 -29.31 -9.97
N LYS A 643 -0.10 -28.07 -9.60
CA LYS A 643 1.24 -27.53 -9.85
C LYS A 643 2.26 -28.33 -9.06
N GLU A 644 3.46 -28.49 -9.62
CA GLU A 644 4.55 -29.24 -8.96
C GLU A 644 4.92 -28.64 -7.59
N THR A 645 4.78 -27.32 -7.44
CA THR A 645 5.10 -26.61 -6.20
C THR A 645 4.00 -26.67 -5.14
N SER A 646 2.77 -27.05 -5.49
CA SER A 646 1.59 -26.97 -4.60
C SER A 646 1.75 -27.80 -3.33
N ALA A 647 2.19 -29.06 -3.44
CA ALA A 647 2.39 -29.92 -2.28
C ALA A 647 3.46 -29.37 -1.31
N THR A 648 4.54 -28.80 -1.88
CA THR A 648 5.60 -28.16 -1.10
C THR A 648 5.11 -26.89 -0.40
N ALA A 649 4.28 -26.10 -1.08
CA ALA A 649 3.67 -24.90 -0.52
C ALA A 649 2.72 -25.25 0.63
N ILE A 650 1.81 -26.21 0.45
CA ILE A 650 0.86 -26.65 1.48
C ILE A 650 1.59 -27.15 2.72
N LYS A 651 2.61 -27.99 2.55
CA LYS A 651 3.46 -28.43 3.67
C LYS A 651 4.09 -27.23 4.41
N SER A 652 4.59 -26.25 3.67
CA SER A 652 5.21 -25.06 4.23
C SER A 652 4.21 -24.17 4.99
N PHE A 653 2.93 -24.11 4.59
CA PHE A 653 1.88 -23.46 5.39
C PHE A 653 1.64 -24.19 6.72
N THR A 654 1.56 -25.52 6.67
CA THR A 654 1.38 -26.36 7.86
C THR A 654 2.58 -26.23 8.82
N ASP A 655 3.81 -26.21 8.30
CA ASP A 655 5.05 -25.99 9.08
C ASP A 655 5.08 -24.60 9.75
N LEU A 656 4.38 -23.62 9.17
CA LEU A 656 4.19 -22.28 9.76
C LEU A 656 3.07 -22.21 10.80
N GLY A 657 2.39 -23.33 11.06
CA GLY A 657 1.26 -23.48 11.99
C GLY A 657 -0.05 -22.92 11.44
N ILE A 658 -0.21 -22.86 10.11
CA ILE A 658 -1.42 -22.36 9.45
C ILE A 658 -2.26 -23.55 8.99
N ALA A 659 -3.54 -23.57 9.37
CA ALA A 659 -4.49 -24.58 8.91
C ALA A 659 -4.85 -24.32 7.43
N VAL A 660 -4.64 -25.30 6.56
CA VAL A 660 -4.90 -25.18 5.13
C VAL A 660 -6.25 -25.81 4.79
N TYR A 661 -7.09 -25.04 4.11
CA TYR A 661 -8.39 -25.43 3.57
C TYR A 661 -8.38 -25.32 2.06
N MET A 662 -9.15 -26.17 1.39
CA MET A 662 -9.39 -26.09 -0.05
C MET A 662 -10.87 -25.82 -0.31
N ILE A 663 -11.16 -24.93 -1.25
CA ILE A 663 -12.51 -24.65 -1.73
C ILE A 663 -12.61 -24.91 -3.23
N THR A 664 -13.68 -25.57 -3.67
CA THR A 664 -13.89 -25.91 -5.08
C THR A 664 -15.37 -26.15 -5.41
N GLY A 665 -15.73 -25.90 -6.67
CA GLY A 665 -17.02 -26.28 -7.24
C GLY A 665 -17.08 -27.74 -7.71
N ASP A 666 -15.95 -28.46 -7.73
CA ASP A 666 -15.87 -29.87 -8.11
C ASP A 666 -16.68 -30.77 -7.17
N ASN A 667 -16.97 -31.99 -7.64
CA ASN A 667 -17.57 -33.01 -6.79
C ASN A 667 -16.64 -33.38 -5.61
N GLU A 668 -17.25 -33.92 -4.55
CA GLU A 668 -16.55 -34.23 -3.30
C GLU A 668 -15.43 -35.26 -3.44
N ARG A 669 -15.59 -36.27 -4.31
CA ARG A 669 -14.58 -37.32 -4.51
C ARG A 669 -13.34 -36.77 -5.19
N THR A 670 -13.52 -36.04 -6.29
CA THR A 670 -12.45 -35.38 -7.03
C THR A 670 -11.73 -34.36 -6.14
N ALA A 671 -12.47 -33.57 -5.36
CA ALA A 671 -11.89 -32.62 -4.42
C ALA A 671 -11.03 -33.33 -3.36
N LYS A 672 -11.53 -34.39 -2.72
CA LYS A 672 -10.76 -35.17 -1.74
C LYS A 672 -9.53 -35.84 -2.35
N ALA A 673 -9.63 -36.34 -3.58
CA ALA A 673 -8.51 -36.93 -4.30
C ALA A 673 -7.39 -35.91 -4.55
N VAL A 674 -7.72 -34.71 -5.04
CA VAL A 674 -6.75 -33.62 -5.22
C VAL A 674 -6.14 -33.22 -3.88
N ALA A 675 -6.96 -33.03 -2.83
CA ALA A 675 -6.50 -32.70 -1.49
C ALA A 675 -5.48 -33.71 -0.95
N ARG A 676 -5.75 -35.02 -1.09
CA ARG A 676 -4.80 -36.08 -0.72
C ARG A 676 -3.50 -36.00 -1.51
N GLY A 677 -3.58 -35.72 -2.80
CA GLY A 677 -2.41 -35.58 -3.68
C GLY A 677 -1.47 -34.45 -3.27
N VAL A 678 -2.00 -33.37 -2.68
CA VAL A 678 -1.21 -32.21 -2.24
C VAL A 678 -1.01 -32.10 -0.73
N GLY A 679 -1.58 -33.01 0.07
CA GLY A 679 -1.41 -33.10 1.52
C GLY A 679 -2.35 -32.24 2.36
N ILE A 680 -3.54 -31.91 1.86
CA ILE A 680 -4.62 -31.26 2.61
C ILE A 680 -5.51 -32.33 3.26
N ALA A 681 -5.86 -32.13 4.53
CA ALA A 681 -6.72 -33.06 5.27
C ALA A 681 -8.16 -33.07 4.71
N GLU A 682 -8.81 -34.23 4.63
CA GLU A 682 -10.12 -34.37 3.98
C GLU A 682 -11.22 -33.56 4.67
N GLU A 683 -11.10 -33.35 5.98
CA GLU A 683 -12.00 -32.51 6.79
C GLU A 683 -11.90 -31.02 6.45
N ASN A 684 -10.83 -30.59 5.80
CA ASN A 684 -10.58 -29.20 5.42
C ASN A 684 -10.94 -28.92 3.95
N VAL A 685 -11.72 -29.79 3.32
CA VAL A 685 -12.15 -29.65 1.92
C VAL A 685 -13.61 -29.22 1.85
N PHE A 686 -13.86 -28.07 1.21
CA PHE A 686 -15.19 -27.58 0.87
C PHE A 686 -15.43 -27.81 -0.63
N ALA A 687 -16.21 -28.84 -0.95
CA ALA A 687 -16.55 -29.23 -2.31
C ALA A 687 -17.95 -28.78 -2.71
N GLN A 688 -18.23 -28.78 -4.02
CA GLN A 688 -19.53 -28.38 -4.61
C GLN A 688 -19.99 -26.97 -4.24
N VAL A 689 -19.05 -26.05 -3.99
CA VAL A 689 -19.33 -24.68 -3.58
C VAL A 689 -19.55 -23.78 -4.80
N LEU A 690 -20.66 -23.05 -4.83
CA LEU A 690 -20.91 -22.05 -5.87
C LEU A 690 -20.05 -20.78 -5.66
N PRO A 691 -19.70 -20.02 -6.71
CA PRO A 691 -18.88 -18.81 -6.58
C PRO A 691 -19.42 -17.79 -5.55
N GLU A 692 -20.74 -17.61 -5.50
CA GLU A 692 -21.42 -16.69 -4.56
C GLU A 692 -21.28 -17.15 -3.09
N GLU A 693 -21.26 -18.46 -2.87
CA GLU A 693 -21.21 -19.10 -1.54
C GLU A 693 -19.78 -19.14 -0.96
N LYS A 694 -18.73 -18.94 -1.78
CA LYS A 694 -17.33 -18.98 -1.31
C LYS A 694 -17.08 -18.00 -0.16
N SER A 695 -17.72 -16.83 -0.21
CA SER A 695 -17.60 -15.81 0.85
C SER A 695 -18.21 -16.25 2.19
N ASP A 696 -19.19 -17.15 2.19
CA ASP A 696 -19.82 -17.62 3.42
C ASP A 696 -18.96 -18.66 4.14
N TYR A 697 -18.17 -19.46 3.42
CA TYR A 697 -17.16 -20.32 4.03
C TYR A 697 -16.03 -19.52 4.69
N VAL A 698 -15.65 -18.38 4.11
CA VAL A 698 -14.74 -17.43 4.76
C VAL A 698 -15.34 -16.91 6.06
N LYS A 699 -16.61 -16.46 6.05
CA LYS A 699 -17.33 -16.00 7.26
C LYS A 699 -17.45 -17.10 8.31
N LYS A 700 -17.68 -18.34 7.91
CA LYS A 700 -17.79 -19.49 8.81
C LYS A 700 -16.51 -19.65 9.64
N LEU A 701 -15.35 -19.66 8.98
CA LEU A 701 -14.06 -19.75 9.68
C LEU A 701 -13.75 -18.49 10.51
N GLN A 702 -14.15 -17.30 10.03
CA GLN A 702 -14.02 -16.07 10.81
C GLN A 702 -14.90 -16.09 12.08
N ALA A 703 -16.09 -16.68 12.03
CA ALA A 703 -16.99 -16.82 13.17
C ALA A 703 -16.45 -17.76 14.25
N GLU A 704 -15.55 -18.69 13.88
CA GLU A 704 -14.78 -19.53 14.82
C GLU A 704 -13.63 -18.74 15.50
N GLY A 705 -13.46 -17.46 15.17
CA GLY A 705 -12.43 -16.57 15.73
C GLY A 705 -11.08 -16.67 15.04
N LEU A 706 -11.00 -17.38 13.90
CA LEU A 706 -9.78 -17.53 13.13
C LEU A 706 -9.52 -16.28 12.27
N THR A 707 -8.26 -15.88 12.15
CA THR A 707 -7.85 -14.92 11.12
C THR A 707 -7.64 -15.68 9.80
N VAL A 708 -8.49 -15.39 8.82
CA VAL A 708 -8.61 -16.16 7.57
C VAL A 708 -7.93 -15.42 6.41
N GLY A 709 -7.00 -16.08 5.75
CA GLY A 709 -6.51 -15.69 4.43
C GLY A 709 -7.24 -16.45 3.32
N MET A 710 -7.51 -15.81 2.19
CA MET A 710 -8.05 -16.47 0.99
C MET A 710 -7.05 -16.30 -0.15
N VAL A 711 -6.74 -17.38 -0.87
CA VAL A 711 -5.90 -17.36 -2.07
C VAL A 711 -6.73 -17.79 -3.27
N GLY A 712 -6.78 -16.96 -4.31
CA GLY A 712 -7.55 -17.24 -5.53
C GLY A 712 -7.02 -16.48 -6.75
N ASP A 713 -7.65 -16.68 -7.91
CA ASP A 713 -7.25 -16.04 -9.16
C ASP A 713 -7.74 -14.58 -9.29
N GLY A 714 -8.64 -14.16 -8.40
CA GLY A 714 -9.21 -12.81 -8.36
C GLY A 714 -10.30 -12.52 -9.39
N ILE A 715 -10.67 -13.48 -10.24
CA ILE A 715 -11.76 -13.32 -11.23
C ILE A 715 -13.05 -13.88 -10.64
N ASN A 716 -13.05 -15.16 -10.26
CA ASN A 716 -14.24 -15.83 -9.72
C ASN A 716 -14.34 -15.72 -8.20
N ASP A 717 -13.22 -15.36 -7.55
CA ASP A 717 -13.08 -15.37 -6.09
C ASP A 717 -13.11 -13.98 -5.45
N ALA A 718 -13.35 -12.93 -6.25
CA ALA A 718 -13.32 -11.54 -5.78
C ALA A 718 -14.17 -11.30 -4.50
N PRO A 719 -15.42 -11.82 -4.38
CA PRO A 719 -16.20 -11.68 -3.15
C PRO A 719 -15.55 -12.36 -1.94
N ALA A 720 -14.97 -13.54 -2.12
CA ALA A 720 -14.31 -14.30 -1.05
C ALA A 720 -12.98 -13.65 -0.63
N LEU A 721 -12.20 -13.14 -1.59
CA LEU A 721 -10.96 -12.39 -1.35
C LEU A 721 -11.22 -11.12 -0.53
N THR A 722 -12.28 -10.39 -0.87
CA THR A 722 -12.66 -9.15 -0.15
C THR A 722 -13.22 -9.43 1.25
N GLN A 723 -13.91 -10.56 1.43
CA GLN A 723 -14.46 -10.99 2.72
C GLN A 723 -13.37 -11.48 3.70
N ALA A 724 -12.26 -12.02 3.18
CA ALA A 724 -11.17 -12.53 4.00
C ALA A 724 -10.51 -11.43 4.83
N ASN A 725 -9.82 -11.80 5.91
CA ASN A 725 -8.99 -10.83 6.63
C ASN A 725 -7.81 -10.39 5.78
N ILE A 726 -7.34 -11.28 4.89
CA ILE A 726 -6.34 -11.04 3.86
C ILE A 726 -6.74 -11.78 2.59
N GLY A 727 -7.06 -11.03 1.53
CA GLY A 727 -7.18 -11.58 0.19
C GLY A 727 -5.81 -11.63 -0.51
N ILE A 728 -5.45 -12.78 -1.08
CA ILE A 728 -4.23 -12.98 -1.87
C ILE A 728 -4.62 -13.41 -3.28
N ALA A 729 -4.36 -12.58 -4.28
CA ALA A 729 -4.58 -12.94 -5.68
C ALA A 729 -3.31 -13.58 -6.26
N ILE A 730 -3.48 -14.67 -7.04
CA ILE A 730 -2.43 -15.35 -7.79
C ILE A 730 -2.61 -15.12 -9.29
N GLY A 731 -1.50 -14.86 -9.98
CA GLY A 731 -1.49 -14.76 -11.44
C GLY A 731 -1.76 -13.35 -11.95
N ALA A 732 -1.39 -13.14 -13.22
CA ALA A 732 -1.16 -11.83 -13.83
C ALA A 732 -2.31 -10.82 -13.66
N GLY A 733 -2.22 -9.99 -12.61
CA GLY A 733 -2.57 -8.58 -12.56
C GLY A 733 -3.83 -8.14 -13.30
N THR A 734 -4.89 -8.95 -13.32
CA THR A 734 -6.17 -8.52 -13.88
C THR A 734 -6.69 -7.37 -13.02
N ASP A 735 -7.36 -6.40 -13.65
CA ASP A 735 -7.81 -5.21 -12.94
C ASP A 735 -8.74 -5.59 -11.77
N VAL A 736 -9.50 -6.69 -11.91
CA VAL A 736 -10.36 -7.27 -10.86
C VAL A 736 -9.55 -7.85 -9.69
N ALA A 737 -8.47 -8.59 -9.96
CA ALA A 737 -7.58 -9.11 -8.93
C ALA A 737 -6.86 -7.99 -8.17
N ILE A 738 -6.41 -6.97 -8.91
CA ILE A 738 -5.80 -5.76 -8.36
C ILE A 738 -6.81 -4.93 -7.58
N GLU A 739 -8.12 -5.04 -7.79
CA GLU A 739 -9.10 -4.32 -6.96
C GLU A 739 -9.49 -5.12 -5.72
N SER A 740 -9.63 -6.45 -5.86
CA SER A 740 -10.27 -7.30 -4.85
C SER A 740 -9.33 -7.90 -3.78
N ALA A 741 -8.02 -7.99 -4.03
CA ALA A 741 -7.08 -8.65 -3.11
C ALA A 741 -6.18 -7.67 -2.35
N ASP A 742 -5.81 -7.96 -1.10
CA ASP A 742 -4.88 -7.15 -0.30
C ASP A 742 -3.41 -7.33 -0.71
N ILE A 743 -3.09 -8.54 -1.17
CA ILE A 743 -1.77 -8.93 -1.68
C ILE A 743 -1.97 -9.51 -3.08
N VAL A 744 -1.17 -9.06 -4.04
CA VAL A 744 -1.20 -9.54 -5.42
C VAL A 744 0.14 -10.19 -5.73
N LEU A 745 0.10 -11.44 -6.17
CA LEU A 745 1.26 -12.22 -6.56
C LEU A 745 1.37 -12.19 -8.08
N MET A 746 2.47 -11.64 -8.58
CA MET A 746 2.71 -11.53 -10.02
C MET A 746 2.94 -12.90 -10.66
N LYS A 747 3.56 -13.82 -9.92
CA LYS A 747 3.76 -15.20 -10.37
C LYS A 747 2.54 -16.04 -10.08
N SER A 748 2.39 -17.09 -10.89
CA SER A 748 1.35 -18.09 -10.70
C SER A 748 1.80 -19.22 -9.75
N ASP A 749 2.50 -18.90 -8.65
CA ASP A 749 3.06 -19.88 -7.70
C ASP A 749 2.60 -19.63 -6.25
N LEU A 750 2.10 -20.70 -5.60
CA LEU A 750 1.69 -20.68 -4.20
C LEU A 750 2.85 -20.44 -3.22
N LEU A 751 4.10 -20.74 -3.61
CA LEU A 751 5.27 -20.44 -2.78
C LEU A 751 5.44 -18.93 -2.52
N ASP A 752 4.95 -18.07 -3.41
CA ASP A 752 5.03 -16.62 -3.23
C ASP A 752 4.03 -16.14 -2.16
N ALA A 753 2.89 -16.81 -1.99
CA ALA A 753 1.98 -16.54 -0.87
C ALA A 753 2.67 -16.80 0.48
N ILE A 754 3.50 -17.83 0.55
CA ILE A 754 4.29 -18.17 1.74
C ILE A 754 5.38 -17.14 1.98
N THR A 755 6.07 -16.76 0.91
CA THR A 755 7.08 -15.69 0.92
C THR A 755 6.47 -14.38 1.43
N ALA A 756 5.23 -14.05 1.04
CA ALA A 756 4.49 -12.88 1.51
C ALA A 756 4.21 -12.95 3.02
N ILE A 757 3.75 -14.10 3.54
CA ILE A 757 3.52 -14.29 4.98
C ILE A 757 4.83 -14.23 5.77
N LYS A 758 5.91 -14.84 5.28
CA LYS A 758 7.24 -14.77 5.92
C LYS A 758 7.75 -13.33 5.96
N LEU A 759 7.62 -12.60 4.86
CA LEU A 759 7.99 -11.19 4.75
C LEU A 759 7.20 -10.34 5.75
N SER A 760 5.90 -10.57 5.85
CA SER A 760 5.04 -9.95 6.86
C SER A 760 5.53 -10.25 8.28
N ARG A 761 5.78 -11.53 8.61
CA ARG A 761 6.30 -11.94 9.93
C ARG A 761 7.61 -11.24 10.28
N GLN A 762 8.54 -11.19 9.33
CA GLN A 762 9.85 -10.55 9.50
C GLN A 762 9.74 -9.03 9.63
N THR A 763 8.90 -8.39 8.82
CA THR A 763 8.68 -6.94 8.88
C THR A 763 8.05 -6.54 10.22
N MET A 764 7.04 -7.29 10.67
CA MET A 764 6.42 -7.05 11.98
C MET A 764 7.37 -7.30 13.15
N ARG A 765 8.27 -8.29 13.05
CA ARG A 765 9.35 -8.48 14.04
C ARG A 765 10.30 -7.29 14.05
N ASN A 766 10.65 -6.77 12.88
CA ASN A 766 11.50 -5.59 12.74
C ASN A 766 10.85 -4.34 13.36
N ILE A 767 9.57 -4.10 13.10
CA ILE A 767 8.80 -3.00 13.72
C ILE A 767 8.83 -3.12 15.24
N LYS A 768 8.57 -4.30 15.80
CA LYS A 768 8.63 -4.51 17.26
C LYS A 768 10.02 -4.22 17.84
N GLN A 769 11.08 -4.62 17.14
CA GLN A 769 12.45 -4.29 17.55
C GLN A 769 12.74 -2.78 17.46
N ASN A 770 12.25 -2.11 16.43
CA ASN A 770 12.41 -0.67 16.28
C ASN A 770 11.66 0.10 17.37
N LEU A 771 10.44 -0.33 17.71
CA LEU A 771 9.70 0.23 18.85
C LEU A 771 10.44 -0.02 20.18
N PHE A 772 11.06 -1.19 20.34
CA PHE A 772 11.92 -1.45 21.51
C PHE A 772 13.14 -0.52 21.55
N PHE A 773 13.83 -0.30 20.43
CA PHE A 773 14.93 0.68 20.37
C PHE A 773 14.47 2.12 20.54
N ALA A 774 13.26 2.47 20.10
CA ALA A 774 12.70 3.78 20.34
C ALA A 774 12.48 3.99 21.85
N PHE A 775 11.66 3.15 22.49
CA PHE A 775 11.31 3.33 23.90
C PHE A 775 12.40 2.94 24.89
N GLY A 776 13.30 2.02 24.54
CA GLY A 776 14.32 1.49 25.45
C GLY A 776 15.28 2.56 25.95
N TYR A 777 15.72 3.47 25.06
CA TYR A 777 16.60 4.58 25.43
C TYR A 777 15.89 5.59 26.33
N ASN A 778 14.64 5.97 25.99
CA ASN A 778 13.87 6.90 26.80
C ASN A 778 13.55 6.31 28.19
N SER A 779 13.11 5.06 28.24
CA SER A 779 12.68 4.40 29.48
C SER A 779 13.83 4.21 30.46
N ALA A 780 15.03 3.89 29.97
CA ALA A 780 16.24 3.83 30.79
C ALA A 780 16.76 5.22 31.15
N GLY A 781 16.69 6.18 30.21
CA GLY A 781 17.28 7.50 30.35
C GLY A 781 16.52 8.44 31.28
N ILE A 782 15.18 8.39 31.33
CA ILE A 782 14.36 9.28 32.16
C ILE A 782 14.67 9.12 33.67
N PRO A 783 14.69 7.90 34.26
CA PRO A 783 15.04 7.74 35.67
C PRO A 783 16.47 8.20 36.00
N ILE A 784 17.41 7.95 35.09
CA ILE A 784 18.81 8.40 35.25
C ILE A 784 18.88 9.93 35.20
N ALA A 785 18.15 10.57 34.28
CA ALA A 785 18.05 12.02 34.17
C ALA A 785 17.36 12.66 35.39
N ALA A 786 16.36 11.98 35.96
CA ALA A 786 15.71 12.41 37.20
C ALA A 786 16.60 12.33 38.44
N GLY A 787 17.82 11.78 38.31
CA GLY A 787 18.79 11.72 39.38
C GLY A 787 18.61 10.51 40.31
N VAL A 788 17.90 9.45 39.89
CA VAL A 788 17.74 8.23 40.71
C VAL A 788 19.09 7.59 41.07
N LEU A 789 20.08 7.68 40.17
CA LEU A 789 21.44 7.17 40.42
C LEU A 789 22.35 8.15 41.18
N PHE A 790 21.93 9.41 41.34
CA PHE A 790 22.77 10.45 41.92
C PHE A 790 23.07 10.22 43.42
N PRO A 791 22.12 9.83 44.28
CA PRO A 791 22.40 9.58 45.70
C PRO A 791 23.38 8.44 45.98
N VAL A 792 23.46 7.45 45.09
CA VAL A 792 24.25 6.22 45.30
C VAL A 792 25.59 6.28 44.55
N PHE A 793 25.60 6.81 43.33
CA PHE A 793 26.77 6.79 42.44
C PHE A 793 27.34 8.18 42.13
N GLY A 794 26.69 9.26 42.59
CA GLY A 794 27.04 10.64 42.22
C GLY A 794 26.85 10.96 40.73
N PHE A 795 26.18 10.08 39.98
CA PHE A 795 26.03 10.19 38.54
C PHE A 795 24.73 10.90 38.15
N LEU A 796 24.84 11.95 37.34
CA LEU A 796 23.71 12.64 36.71
C LEU A 796 23.87 12.59 35.19
N LEU A 797 22.78 12.29 34.48
CA LEU A 797 22.81 12.33 33.02
C LEU A 797 22.96 13.78 32.54
N SER A 798 23.97 14.05 31.71
CA SER A 798 24.12 15.37 31.11
C SER A 798 23.16 15.55 29.93
N PRO A 799 22.64 16.77 29.69
CA PRO A 799 21.82 17.08 28.52
C PRO A 799 22.47 16.69 27.19
N MET A 800 23.81 16.80 27.10
CA MET A 800 24.58 16.43 25.91
C MET A 800 24.58 14.91 25.66
N ILE A 801 24.81 14.10 26.70
CA ILE A 801 24.74 12.63 26.59
C ILE A 801 23.31 12.22 26.24
N ALA A 802 22.31 12.88 26.82
CA ALA A 802 20.91 12.64 26.48
C ALA A 802 20.62 12.89 24.99
N ALA A 803 21.05 14.03 24.44
CA ALA A 803 20.91 14.34 23.02
C ALA A 803 21.65 13.34 22.11
N GLY A 804 22.85 12.90 22.51
CA GLY A 804 23.60 11.86 21.82
C GLY A 804 22.90 10.49 21.84
N ALA A 805 22.34 10.09 22.98
CA ALA A 805 21.58 8.85 23.11
C ALA A 805 20.34 8.86 22.20
N MET A 806 19.69 10.01 22.06
CA MET A 806 18.56 10.17 21.16
C MET A 806 18.93 10.00 19.69
N ALA A 807 20.06 10.57 19.26
CA ALA A 807 20.59 10.35 17.92
C ALA A 807 20.93 8.86 17.68
N ALA A 808 21.54 8.20 18.68
CA ALA A 808 21.86 6.78 18.61
C ALA A 808 20.62 5.87 18.52
N SER A 809 19.53 6.21 19.22
CA SER A 809 18.24 5.50 19.10
C SER A 809 17.70 5.55 17.67
N SER A 810 17.66 6.74 17.05
CA SER A 810 17.21 6.89 15.65
C SER A 810 18.09 6.11 14.67
N ILE A 811 19.41 6.13 14.86
CA ILE A 811 20.35 5.35 14.04
C ILE A 811 20.08 3.83 14.20
N SER A 812 19.86 3.37 15.43
CA SER A 812 19.60 1.96 15.72
C SER A 812 18.33 1.45 15.03
N VAL A 813 17.25 2.25 15.07
CA VAL A 813 15.99 1.97 14.36
C VAL A 813 16.22 1.85 12.85
N VAL A 814 16.91 2.83 12.27
CA VAL A 814 17.17 2.88 10.83
C VAL A 814 18.05 1.71 10.36
N LEU A 815 19.15 1.44 11.05
CA LEU A 815 20.05 0.33 10.72
C LEU A 815 19.34 -1.03 10.87
N ASN A 816 18.51 -1.18 11.92
CA ASN A 816 17.73 -2.39 12.10
C ASN A 816 16.68 -2.55 10.98
N ALA A 817 16.01 -1.48 10.55
CA ALA A 817 15.10 -1.52 9.41
C ALA A 817 15.80 -1.95 8.12
N LEU A 818 16.99 -1.41 7.84
CA LEU A 818 17.78 -1.78 6.67
C LEU A 818 18.26 -3.25 6.69
N ARG A 819 18.37 -3.87 7.87
CA ARG A 819 18.69 -5.31 7.98
C ARG A 819 17.66 -6.18 7.25
N LEU A 820 16.41 -5.72 7.13
CA LEU A 820 15.35 -6.45 6.44
C LEU A 820 15.69 -6.71 4.97
N LYS A 821 16.45 -5.83 4.30
CA LYS A 821 16.94 -6.03 2.91
C LYS A 821 17.84 -7.25 2.74
N ARG A 822 18.46 -7.75 3.80
CA ARG A 822 19.38 -8.90 3.76
C ARG A 822 18.70 -10.22 4.15
N THR A 823 17.39 -10.20 4.38
CA THR A 823 16.70 -11.38 4.89
C THR A 823 16.45 -12.37 3.76
N LYS A 824 16.78 -13.64 4.02
CA LYS A 824 16.42 -14.75 3.14
C LYS A 824 14.95 -15.10 3.42
N LEU A 825 14.13 -15.12 2.37
CA LEU A 825 12.70 -15.41 2.40
C LEU A 825 12.45 -16.80 1.82
#